data_AF-A0A2U1MHP0-F1
#
_entry.id   AF-A0A2U1MHP0-F1
#
_cell.length_a   1.000
_cell.length_b   1.000
_cell.length_c   1.000
_cell.angle_alpha   90.00
_cell.angle_beta   90.00
_cell.angle_gamma   90.00
#
_symmetry.space_group_name_H-M   'P 1'
#
loop_
_entity.id
_entity.type
_entity.pdbx_description
1 polymer ?
#
loop_
_entity_poly.entity_id
_entity_poly.type
_entity_poly.pdbx_seq_one_letter_code
_entity_poly.pdbx_strand_id
1 'polypeptide(L)'
;MATSLSIVFSLIFFLFILHVSSESTLPAEEEEFTEELLFRPLPDRKVLSHFHFQIHTPDTTSYGPHHRLFPKAIYQLVHKYRIRELELSFTQGRWNYESWGGFDPVASSNAKPPGVELWAVFDVPADQVDASWKNLTHTLSGLFCASINFLESSTTYAAPDWSFRSVSSNLRYGSLPREAVCTENLTPWLKLLPCRDKAGLSSLMDRPSIYRGFYHSQRLHLTSSEFDPVASGNGIVLEQTLTIVLQPDALDSHSAFSSSRKFQPSWSMNSLFGRTVDGKCALAKSSNVYVQLEGSLVNNMQDTWNNNDGGFGSNQNIEFSVSPDRMMKEVNSFHGEGSSILYGFSIDDYHSSKPFDLGFKWKLPVTWSCVKAPLRASRFLMGSGNEKGAIALSLQSTEWSQSLPKADNNEQRCRLRVDIFQVVPWYIKVYYHTAKIYVDGMLQSVGETVEKLHVSPSEDKVSPGVMEMILRLPCDMKSAFITLEFDKGFLHIDEYPPDANQGFDIPSAIVSYPDFHTRLQYKEDNNSIKSPMVSKMQEKRTILSYTEVLLVPLTTPDFSMPYNVITITCTVFALYFGSLLNALRRRVGEEERLLKDKKTGKLQLLLSKWSAKLRGKPWEPPSSTPQSSPSKLISSKVLFKVVLIAAIGFGWQYYSG
;
A
#
# COMPACT_ATOMS: atom_id res chain seq x y z
N MET A 1 63.12 51.38 6.01
CA MET A 1 62.13 50.78 5.09
C MET A 1 61.99 49.27 5.22
N ALA A 2 63.03 48.50 5.56
CA ALA A 2 62.90 47.04 5.74
C ALA A 2 62.13 46.61 7.01
N THR A 3 62.16 47.40 8.08
CA THR A 3 61.52 47.05 9.37
C THR A 3 60.01 47.32 9.40
N SER A 4 59.49 48.28 8.63
CA SER A 4 58.04 48.52 8.56
C SER A 4 57.31 47.47 7.72
N LEU A 5 57.98 46.88 6.73
CA LEU A 5 57.39 45.83 5.89
C LEU A 5 57.14 44.53 6.67
N SER A 6 58.05 44.16 7.58
CA SER A 6 57.92 42.95 8.40
C SER A 6 56.77 43.04 9.41
N ILE A 7 56.48 44.23 9.91
CA ILE A 7 55.38 44.46 10.88
C ILE A 7 54.04 44.37 10.17
N VAL A 8 53.92 44.94 8.96
CA VAL A 8 52.71 44.86 8.14
C VAL A 8 52.45 43.42 7.69
N PHE A 9 53.49 42.66 7.32
CA PHE A 9 53.33 41.25 6.93
C PHE A 9 52.91 40.37 8.11
N SER A 10 53.44 40.63 9.32
CA SER A 10 53.03 39.94 10.54
C SER A 10 51.59 40.28 10.93
N LEU A 11 51.16 41.54 10.79
CA LEU A 11 49.78 41.97 11.02
C LEU A 11 48.79 41.37 10.02
N ILE A 12 49.16 41.29 8.73
CA ILE A 12 48.33 40.64 7.69
C ILE A 12 48.24 39.13 7.97
N PHE A 13 49.33 38.49 8.38
CA PHE A 13 49.34 37.07 8.73
C PHE A 13 48.51 36.79 9.99
N PHE A 14 48.55 37.68 10.99
CA PHE A 14 47.73 37.57 12.19
C PHE A 14 46.24 37.83 11.89
N LEU A 15 45.93 38.77 11.01
CA LEU A 15 44.57 39.02 10.50
C LEU A 15 44.05 37.83 9.68
N PHE A 16 44.91 37.17 8.90
CA PHE A 16 44.56 35.97 8.15
C PHE A 16 44.30 34.77 9.08
N ILE A 17 45.11 34.60 10.13
CA ILE A 17 44.88 33.55 11.15
C ILE A 17 43.61 33.85 11.95
N LEU A 18 43.34 35.12 12.31
CA LEU A 18 42.10 35.52 12.99
C LEU A 18 40.86 35.34 12.11
N HIS A 19 40.96 35.54 10.79
CA HIS A 19 39.88 35.22 9.84
C HIS A 19 39.67 33.70 9.68
N VAL A 20 40.72 32.89 9.68
CA VAL A 20 40.61 31.42 9.61
C VAL A 20 40.08 30.82 10.92
N SER A 21 40.31 31.46 12.07
CA SER A 21 39.76 31.01 13.36
C SER A 21 38.36 31.55 13.69
N SER A 22 37.74 32.34 12.80
CA SER A 22 36.42 32.97 13.01
C SER A 22 35.32 32.41 12.10
N GLU A 23 35.52 31.26 11.47
CA GLU A 23 34.39 30.40 11.10
C GLU A 23 34.03 29.55 12.33
N SER A 24 33.36 30.18 13.29
CA SER A 24 32.45 29.43 14.15
C SER A 24 31.34 28.92 13.25
N THR A 25 31.54 27.76 12.64
CA THR A 25 30.45 26.97 12.05
C THR A 25 29.44 26.75 13.17
N LEU A 26 28.31 27.45 13.11
CA LEU A 26 27.06 26.95 13.69
C LEU A 26 26.98 25.46 13.32
N PRO A 27 26.64 24.55 14.25
CA PRO A 27 26.54 23.14 13.90
C PRO A 27 25.60 23.05 12.69
N ALA A 28 26.14 22.64 11.55
CA ALA A 28 25.33 22.36 10.38
C ALA A 28 24.33 21.29 10.85
N GLU A 29 23.04 21.56 10.70
CA GLU A 29 22.04 20.54 10.98
C GLU A 29 22.39 19.32 10.11
N GLU A 30 22.66 18.20 10.76
CA GLU A 30 23.05 16.97 10.07
C GLU A 30 21.80 16.13 9.81
N GLU A 31 21.86 15.31 8.76
CA GLU A 31 20.84 14.29 8.52
C GLU A 31 20.84 13.26 9.66
N GLU A 32 19.67 12.96 10.19
CA GLU A 32 19.51 12.00 11.28
C GLU A 32 18.69 10.80 10.83
N PHE A 33 19.15 9.59 11.18
CA PHE A 33 18.41 8.35 10.96
C PHE A 33 18.22 7.61 12.28
N THR A 34 16.99 7.22 12.61
CA THR A 34 16.66 6.49 13.84
C THR A 34 15.88 5.22 13.54
N GLU A 35 16.19 4.14 14.25
CA GLU A 35 15.52 2.85 14.13
C GLU A 35 14.83 2.48 15.45
N GLU A 36 13.53 2.21 15.42
CA GLU A 36 12.77 1.84 16.61
C GLU A 36 11.84 0.65 16.30
N LEU A 37 11.70 -0.28 17.25
CA LEU A 37 10.82 -1.43 17.13
C LEU A 37 9.98 -1.56 18.39
N LEU A 38 8.67 -1.59 18.24
CA LEU A 38 7.71 -1.79 19.32
C LEU A 38 7.09 -3.17 19.25
N PHE A 39 7.14 -3.91 20.35
CA PHE A 39 6.35 -5.10 20.59
C PHE A 39 5.20 -4.80 21.54
N ARG A 40 4.00 -5.28 21.20
CA ARG A 40 2.83 -5.25 22.07
C ARG A 40 2.13 -6.62 22.03
N PRO A 41 2.03 -7.34 23.16
CA PRO A 41 1.24 -8.56 23.20
C PRO A 41 -0.24 -8.23 23.00
N LEU A 42 -0.96 -9.09 22.27
CA LEU A 42 -2.38 -8.95 22.00
C LEU A 42 -3.19 -10.04 22.72
N PRO A 43 -4.44 -9.76 23.12
CA PRO A 43 -5.24 -10.70 23.92
C PRO A 43 -5.61 -11.98 23.17
N ASP A 44 -5.56 -11.97 21.83
CA ASP A 44 -5.85 -13.10 20.95
C ASP A 44 -4.64 -14.01 20.69
N ARG A 45 -3.67 -14.02 21.63
CA ARG A 45 -2.43 -14.83 21.60
C ARG A 45 -1.50 -14.50 20.43
N LYS A 46 -1.59 -13.28 19.91
CA LYS A 46 -0.71 -12.74 18.87
C LYS A 46 0.18 -11.64 19.45
N VAL A 47 1.15 -11.20 18.66
CA VAL A 47 2.07 -10.12 19.02
C VAL A 47 2.06 -9.10 17.88
N LEU A 48 1.75 -7.86 18.23
CA LEU A 48 1.94 -6.71 17.37
C LEU A 48 3.42 -6.34 17.38
N SER A 49 4.01 -6.25 16.19
CA SER A 49 5.37 -5.75 15.97
C SER A 49 5.27 -4.51 15.07
N HIS A 50 5.69 -3.36 15.57
CA HIS A 50 5.65 -2.09 14.84
C HIS A 50 7.06 -1.53 14.70
N PHE A 51 7.59 -1.60 13.49
CA PHE A 51 8.86 -0.98 13.12
C PHE A 51 8.62 0.47 12.74
N HIS A 52 9.42 1.37 13.29
CA HIS A 52 9.41 2.79 13.01
C HIS A 52 10.82 3.26 12.65
N PHE A 53 10.99 3.64 11.39
CA PHE A 53 12.21 4.25 10.88
C PHE A 53 11.91 5.70 10.52
N GLN A 54 12.76 6.62 10.97
CA GLN A 54 12.65 8.03 10.62
C GLN A 54 13.98 8.53 10.08
N ILE A 55 13.93 9.19 8.94
CA ILE A 55 15.05 9.92 8.35
C ILE A 55 14.64 11.39 8.31
N HIS A 56 15.40 12.23 8.99
CA HIS A 56 15.22 13.67 8.97
C HIS A 56 16.35 14.30 8.16
N THR A 57 16.00 15.27 7.33
CA THR A 57 16.93 16.02 6.51
C THR A 57 16.60 17.50 6.61
N PRO A 58 17.59 18.36 6.91
CA PRO A 58 17.39 19.81 7.00
C PRO A 58 17.05 20.43 5.63
N ASP A 59 16.63 21.69 5.64
CA ASP A 59 16.23 22.41 4.42
C ASP A 59 17.34 22.44 3.35
N THR A 60 16.95 22.26 2.09
CA THR A 60 17.85 22.26 0.92
C THR A 60 18.70 23.54 0.82
N THR A 61 18.18 24.69 1.26
CA THR A 61 18.93 25.95 1.27
C THR A 61 20.17 25.91 2.17
N SER A 62 20.12 25.09 3.21
CA SER A 62 21.16 24.98 4.23
C SER A 62 22.14 23.84 3.93
N TYR A 63 21.64 22.70 3.43
CA TYR A 63 22.42 21.46 3.26
C TYR A 63 22.79 21.13 1.80
N GLY A 64 22.10 21.76 0.83
CA GLY A 64 22.27 21.47 -0.59
C GLY A 64 21.53 20.20 -1.06
N PRO A 65 21.64 19.85 -2.36
CA PRO A 65 20.83 18.81 -2.99
C PRO A 65 21.41 17.37 -2.89
N HIS A 66 22.53 17.20 -2.19
CA HIS A 66 23.24 15.93 -2.11
C HIS A 66 23.19 15.38 -0.69
N HIS A 67 22.37 14.34 -0.53
CA HIS A 67 22.10 13.71 0.76
C HIS A 67 22.91 12.44 0.96
N ARG A 68 23.30 12.15 2.21
CA ARG A 68 24.08 10.96 2.58
C ARG A 68 23.18 9.80 3.02
N LEU A 69 22.19 10.10 3.83
CA LEU A 69 21.22 9.17 4.42
C LEU A 69 19.89 9.21 3.66
N PHE A 70 19.45 10.39 3.23
CA PHE A 70 18.14 10.54 2.61
C PHE A 70 18.09 9.94 1.19
N PRO A 71 17.06 9.14 0.85
CA PRO A 71 16.96 8.54 -0.48
C PRO A 71 16.78 9.57 -1.59
N LYS A 72 17.75 9.64 -2.49
CA LYS A 72 17.73 10.53 -3.66
C LYS A 72 16.43 10.41 -4.48
N ALA A 73 15.88 9.20 -4.62
CA ALA A 73 14.65 8.99 -5.37
C ALA A 73 13.44 9.71 -4.75
N ILE A 74 13.33 9.70 -3.41
CA ILE A 74 12.25 10.39 -2.69
C ILE A 74 12.50 11.89 -2.73
N TYR A 75 13.73 12.34 -2.50
CA TYR A 75 14.10 13.76 -2.58
C TYR A 75 13.71 14.38 -3.92
N GLN A 76 14.11 13.74 -5.02
CA GLN A 76 13.77 14.19 -6.37
C GLN A 76 12.26 14.20 -6.62
N LEU A 77 11.52 13.26 -6.03
CA LEU A 77 10.07 13.19 -6.13
C LEU A 77 9.40 14.36 -5.39
N VAL A 78 9.87 14.69 -4.18
CA VAL A 78 9.36 15.84 -3.39
C VAL A 78 9.49 17.15 -4.17
N HIS A 79 10.69 17.42 -4.67
CA HIS A 79 10.97 18.67 -5.39
C HIS A 79 10.30 18.76 -6.76
N LYS A 80 10.25 17.64 -7.51
CA LYS A 80 9.67 17.63 -8.85
C LYS A 80 8.17 17.88 -8.83
N TYR A 81 7.46 17.32 -7.84
CA TYR A 81 6.00 17.42 -7.74
C TYR A 81 5.52 18.41 -6.68
N ARG A 82 6.45 19.12 -6.00
CA ARG A 82 6.17 20.03 -4.87
C ARG A 82 5.23 19.42 -3.84
N ILE A 83 5.63 18.27 -3.32
CA ILE A 83 4.83 17.54 -2.34
C ILE A 83 5.02 18.18 -0.96
N ARG A 84 3.92 18.61 -0.35
CA ARG A 84 3.90 19.06 1.04
C ARG A 84 3.76 17.89 2.00
N GLU A 85 2.85 16.97 1.69
CA GLU A 85 2.62 15.78 2.50
C GLU A 85 2.18 14.63 1.59
N LEU A 86 2.68 13.43 1.85
CA LEU A 86 2.36 12.23 1.09
C LEU A 86 2.29 11.05 2.04
N GLU A 87 1.32 10.18 1.81
CA GLU A 87 1.27 8.90 2.49
C GLU A 87 0.89 7.81 1.51
N LEU A 88 1.71 6.77 1.47
CA LEU A 88 1.50 5.58 0.67
C LEU A 88 1.52 4.38 1.62
N SER A 89 0.51 3.52 1.53
CA SER A 89 0.49 2.28 2.28
C SER A 89 0.19 1.07 1.41
N PHE A 90 0.82 -0.05 1.74
CA PHE A 90 0.56 -1.38 1.18
C PHE A 90 0.17 -2.29 2.34
N THR A 91 -1.08 -2.73 2.36
CA THR A 91 -1.61 -3.52 3.47
C THR A 91 -2.19 -4.83 3.01
N GLN A 92 -1.83 -5.92 3.70
CA GLN A 92 -2.48 -7.20 3.59
C GLN A 92 -3.14 -7.58 4.91
N GLY A 93 -4.36 -8.10 4.81
CA GLY A 93 -5.20 -8.42 5.97
C GLY A 93 -5.98 -7.21 6.48
N ARG A 94 -6.87 -7.47 7.44
CA ARG A 94 -7.75 -6.46 8.04
C ARG A 94 -7.35 -6.23 9.49
N TRP A 95 -7.27 -4.97 9.91
CA TRP A 95 -7.12 -4.63 11.32
C TRP A 95 -8.36 -5.05 12.10
N ASN A 96 -8.20 -5.92 13.10
CA ASN A 96 -9.28 -6.35 13.95
C ASN A 96 -9.44 -5.39 15.15
N TYR A 97 -10.27 -4.35 14.97
CA TYR A 97 -10.54 -3.34 16.00
C TYR A 97 -11.17 -3.90 17.30
N GLU A 98 -11.75 -5.10 17.28
CA GLU A 98 -12.31 -5.72 18.50
C GLU A 98 -11.24 -6.37 19.37
N SER A 99 -10.29 -7.08 18.76
CA SER A 99 -9.26 -7.82 19.49
C SER A 99 -7.96 -7.05 19.65
N TRP A 100 -7.63 -6.16 18.72
CA TRP A 100 -6.36 -5.42 18.72
C TRP A 100 -6.50 -3.96 19.16
N GLY A 101 -7.74 -3.54 19.43
CA GLY A 101 -8.05 -2.18 19.84
C GLY A 101 -8.15 -1.20 18.68
N GLY A 102 -8.60 0.00 19.01
CA GLY A 102 -8.72 1.12 18.07
C GLY A 102 -8.55 2.48 18.73
N PHE A 103 -8.45 2.52 20.06
CA PHE A 103 -8.17 3.74 20.83
C PHE A 103 -6.69 3.74 21.24
N ASP A 104 -5.80 3.77 20.26
CA ASP A 104 -4.37 3.95 20.54
C ASP A 104 -3.67 4.66 19.38
N PRO A 105 -2.52 5.31 19.63
CA PRO A 105 -1.84 6.10 18.60
C PRO A 105 -1.32 5.23 17.44
N VAL A 106 -0.93 3.98 17.74
CA VAL A 106 -0.39 3.06 16.73
C VAL A 106 -1.49 2.60 15.79
N ALA A 107 -2.63 2.14 16.30
CA ALA A 107 -3.76 1.75 15.46
C ALA A 107 -4.33 2.96 14.69
N SER A 108 -4.53 4.11 15.34
CA SER A 108 -5.15 5.28 14.69
C SER A 108 -4.32 5.82 13.51
N SER A 109 -2.99 5.70 13.57
CA SER A 109 -2.11 6.20 12.51
C SER A 109 -1.70 5.11 11.51
N ASN A 110 -1.45 3.89 11.98
CA ASN A 110 -0.79 2.84 11.17
C ASN A 110 -1.71 1.68 10.77
N ALA A 111 -2.89 1.55 11.36
CA ALA A 111 -3.89 0.61 10.83
C ALA A 111 -4.44 1.19 9.53
N LYS A 112 -4.11 0.53 8.42
CA LYS A 112 -4.46 0.91 7.05
C LYS A 112 -5.42 -0.10 6.41
N PRO A 113 -6.23 0.30 5.41
CA PRO A 113 -7.15 -0.60 4.72
C PRO A 113 -6.38 -1.55 3.79
N PRO A 114 -6.92 -2.74 3.46
CA PRO A 114 -6.25 -3.68 2.58
C PRO A 114 -6.06 -3.13 1.16
N GLY A 115 -4.99 -3.56 0.51
CA GLY A 115 -4.56 -3.08 -0.81
C GLY A 115 -3.64 -1.87 -0.70
N VAL A 116 -3.73 -0.97 -1.67
CA VAL A 116 -2.99 0.30 -1.66
C VAL A 116 -3.90 1.46 -1.27
N GLU A 117 -3.41 2.32 -0.37
CA GLU A 117 -3.99 3.63 -0.10
C GLU A 117 -2.90 4.69 -0.35
N LEU A 118 -3.25 5.71 -1.14
CA LEU A 118 -2.37 6.82 -1.49
C LEU A 118 -3.12 8.12 -1.33
N TRP A 119 -2.53 9.07 -0.62
CA TRP A 119 -2.97 10.46 -0.67
C TRP A 119 -1.80 11.42 -0.63
N ALA A 120 -1.97 12.56 -1.28
CA ALA A 120 -0.93 13.56 -1.43
C ALA A 120 -1.51 14.98 -1.38
N VAL A 121 -0.82 15.87 -0.67
CA VAL A 121 -1.07 17.30 -0.65
C VAL A 121 0.04 17.99 -1.43
N PHE A 122 -0.34 18.73 -2.46
CA PHE A 122 0.59 19.42 -3.34
C PHE A 122 0.65 20.92 -3.05
N ASP A 123 1.84 21.49 -3.13
CA ASP A 123 2.07 22.94 -3.16
C ASP A 123 2.22 23.44 -4.61
N VAL A 124 1.14 23.30 -5.37
CA VAL A 124 1.02 23.76 -6.75
C VAL A 124 -0.31 24.50 -6.95
N PRO A 125 -0.42 25.36 -7.98
CA PRO A 125 -1.70 25.93 -8.39
C PRO A 125 -2.76 24.85 -8.67
N ALA A 126 -4.02 25.13 -8.35
CA ALA A 126 -5.11 24.14 -8.39
C ALA A 126 -5.29 23.46 -9.77
N ASP A 127 -5.00 24.18 -10.86
CA ASP A 127 -5.03 23.70 -12.24
C ASP A 127 -3.95 22.64 -12.54
N GLN A 128 -2.88 22.58 -11.76
CA GLN A 128 -1.75 21.68 -11.97
C GLN A 128 -1.77 20.45 -11.06
N VAL A 129 -2.72 20.38 -10.11
CA VAL A 129 -2.79 19.31 -9.11
C VAL A 129 -3.04 17.95 -9.78
N ASP A 130 -3.98 17.88 -10.73
CA ASP A 130 -4.32 16.61 -11.40
C ASP A 130 -3.18 16.09 -12.28
N ALA A 131 -2.49 17.01 -12.98
CA ALA A 131 -1.30 16.66 -13.77
C ALA A 131 -0.16 16.16 -12.87
N SER A 132 0.02 16.78 -11.69
CA SER A 132 1.03 16.37 -10.71
C SER A 132 0.69 15.01 -10.10
N TRP A 133 -0.57 14.77 -9.77
CA TRP A 133 -1.08 13.48 -9.28
C TRP A 133 -0.87 12.35 -10.29
N LYS A 134 -1.24 12.57 -11.56
CA LYS A 134 -0.99 11.61 -12.65
C LYS A 134 0.49 11.27 -12.77
N ASN A 135 1.37 12.28 -12.80
CA ASN A 135 2.81 12.01 -12.94
C ASN A 135 3.42 11.36 -11.68
N LEU A 136 2.89 11.67 -10.49
CA LEU A 136 3.29 11.07 -9.23
C LEU A 136 2.93 9.58 -9.18
N THR A 137 1.70 9.22 -9.51
CA THR A 137 1.22 7.82 -9.49
C THR A 137 2.01 6.92 -10.43
N HIS A 138 2.36 7.40 -11.63
CA HIS A 138 3.29 6.73 -12.56
C HIS A 138 4.68 6.52 -11.96
N THR A 139 5.23 7.55 -11.31
CA THR A 139 6.58 7.46 -10.72
C THR A 139 6.61 6.50 -9.54
N LEU A 140 5.60 6.54 -8.67
CA LEU A 140 5.46 5.62 -7.53
C LEU A 140 5.23 4.17 -7.98
N SER A 141 4.46 3.96 -9.05
CA SER A 141 4.27 2.64 -9.66
C SER A 141 5.60 2.01 -10.07
N GLY A 142 6.47 2.78 -10.74
CA GLY A 142 7.82 2.33 -11.10
C GLY A 142 8.75 2.12 -9.90
N LEU A 143 8.66 2.98 -8.87
CA LEU A 143 9.51 2.89 -7.68
C LEU A 143 9.18 1.65 -6.83
N PHE A 144 7.90 1.35 -6.65
CA PHE A 144 7.43 0.26 -5.77
C PHE A 144 7.03 -1.02 -6.52
N CYS A 145 7.14 -1.04 -7.85
CA CYS A 145 6.72 -2.16 -8.70
C CYS A 145 5.27 -2.59 -8.41
N ALA A 146 4.38 -1.61 -8.33
CA ALA A 146 2.98 -1.78 -7.98
C ALA A 146 2.07 -1.10 -9.01
N SER A 147 0.82 -1.49 -9.07
CA SER A 147 -0.16 -0.97 -10.05
C SER A 147 -0.75 0.39 -9.66
N ILE A 148 0.03 1.24 -8.99
CA ILE A 148 -0.38 2.58 -8.52
C ILE A 148 -0.77 3.49 -9.70
N ASN A 149 -0.26 3.22 -10.90
CA ASN A 149 -0.61 3.92 -12.13
C ASN A 149 -2.12 3.85 -12.46
N PHE A 150 -2.86 2.86 -11.95
CA PHE A 150 -4.33 2.84 -12.09
C PHE A 150 -5.00 4.03 -11.41
N LEU A 151 -4.36 4.65 -10.39
CA LEU A 151 -4.86 5.86 -9.73
C LEU A 151 -4.71 7.13 -10.58
N GLU A 152 -4.11 7.05 -11.76
CA GLU A 152 -4.03 8.16 -12.71
C GLU A 152 -5.41 8.63 -13.17
N SER A 153 -6.33 7.69 -13.38
CA SER A 153 -7.62 7.98 -13.99
C SER A 153 -8.50 8.78 -13.02
N SER A 154 -9.17 9.81 -13.53
CA SER A 154 -10.14 10.60 -12.78
C SER A 154 -11.28 9.76 -12.19
N THR A 155 -11.49 8.55 -12.70
CA THR A 155 -12.46 7.57 -12.20
C THR A 155 -12.05 6.87 -10.90
N THR A 156 -10.80 7.04 -10.45
CA THR A 156 -10.19 6.21 -9.38
C THR A 156 -9.68 7.02 -8.18
N TYR A 157 -9.53 8.34 -8.33
CA TYR A 157 -9.16 9.23 -7.24
C TYR A 157 -10.32 10.18 -6.88
N ALA A 158 -10.31 10.65 -5.64
CA ALA A 158 -11.24 11.61 -5.09
C ALA A 158 -10.48 12.83 -4.53
N ALA A 159 -11.16 13.97 -4.47
CA ALA A 159 -10.70 15.17 -3.78
C ALA A 159 -11.63 15.40 -2.57
N PRO A 160 -11.23 15.00 -1.35
CA PRO A 160 -12.02 15.26 -0.15
C PRO A 160 -11.96 16.74 0.21
N ASP A 161 -13.09 17.33 0.59
CA ASP A 161 -13.15 18.75 0.94
C ASP A 161 -12.88 19.00 2.44
N TRP A 162 -13.35 18.12 3.34
CA TRP A 162 -13.28 18.42 4.79
C TRP A 162 -13.23 17.23 5.76
N SER A 163 -13.74 16.04 5.41
CA SER A 163 -13.88 14.91 6.34
C SER A 163 -12.60 14.11 6.55
N PHE A 164 -11.75 14.03 5.51
CA PHE A 164 -10.54 13.22 5.56
C PHE A 164 -9.33 13.98 6.14
N ARG A 165 -9.26 15.32 5.98
CA ARG A 165 -8.28 16.26 6.58
C ARG A 165 -8.79 17.71 6.48
N SER A 166 -8.15 18.64 7.20
CA SER A 166 -8.49 20.07 7.13
C SER A 166 -8.34 20.62 5.71
N VAL A 167 -9.35 21.36 5.27
CA VAL A 167 -9.57 21.93 3.93
C VAL A 167 -8.27 22.29 3.19
N SER A 168 -7.86 21.46 2.24
CA SER A 168 -6.86 21.81 1.23
C SER A 168 -7.37 21.39 -0.14
N SER A 169 -7.62 22.35 -1.03
CA SER A 169 -8.04 22.11 -2.42
C SER A 169 -7.06 21.25 -3.22
N ASN A 170 -5.83 21.13 -2.73
CA ASN A 170 -4.72 20.46 -3.40
C ASN A 170 -4.50 19.02 -2.89
N LEU A 171 -5.49 18.44 -2.20
CA LEU A 171 -5.45 17.04 -1.75
C LEU A 171 -6.03 16.13 -2.83
N ARG A 172 -5.35 15.01 -3.05
CA ARG A 172 -5.88 13.88 -3.84
C ARG A 172 -5.77 12.61 -3.01
N TYR A 173 -6.83 11.80 -3.05
CA TYR A 173 -6.95 10.54 -2.35
C TYR A 173 -7.29 9.43 -3.35
N GLY A 174 -6.64 8.29 -3.27
CA GLY A 174 -6.91 7.13 -4.10
C GLY A 174 -6.69 5.83 -3.32
N SER A 175 -7.49 4.81 -3.65
CA SER A 175 -7.35 3.48 -3.04
C SER A 175 -7.57 2.38 -4.07
N LEU A 176 -6.69 1.37 -4.03
CA LEU A 176 -6.75 0.16 -4.86
C LEU A 176 -6.87 -1.06 -3.95
N PRO A 177 -8.09 -1.44 -3.52
CA PRO A 177 -8.28 -2.56 -2.60
C PRO A 177 -7.88 -3.93 -3.18
N ARG A 178 -7.83 -4.04 -4.51
CA ARG A 178 -7.42 -5.26 -5.24
C ARG A 178 -5.92 -5.44 -5.41
N GLU A 179 -5.13 -4.40 -5.17
CA GLU A 179 -3.69 -4.49 -5.36
C GLU A 179 -3.12 -5.50 -4.37
N ALA A 180 -2.57 -6.60 -4.90
CA ALA A 180 -1.94 -7.61 -4.07
C ALA A 180 -0.64 -7.05 -3.49
N VAL A 181 -0.46 -7.18 -2.18
CA VAL A 181 0.82 -6.86 -1.54
C VAL A 181 1.73 -8.05 -1.69
N CYS A 182 2.77 -7.90 -2.50
CA CYS A 182 3.69 -8.96 -2.87
C CYS A 182 5.06 -8.73 -2.20
N THR A 183 5.88 -9.78 -2.08
CA THR A 183 7.23 -9.71 -1.47
C THR A 183 8.17 -8.76 -2.22
N GLU A 184 7.85 -8.50 -3.48
CA GLU A 184 8.50 -7.59 -4.40
C GLU A 184 8.35 -6.14 -3.96
N ASN A 185 7.24 -5.76 -3.29
CA ASN A 185 7.02 -4.38 -2.80
C ASN A 185 7.89 -4.05 -1.58
N LEU A 186 8.22 -5.05 -0.76
CA LEU A 186 9.08 -4.85 0.42
C LEU A 186 10.52 -4.51 0.01
N THR A 187 10.99 -5.03 -1.12
CA THR A 187 12.38 -4.81 -1.58
C THR A 187 12.70 -3.34 -1.89
N PRO A 188 11.91 -2.60 -2.70
CA PRO A 188 12.12 -1.17 -2.90
C PRO A 188 11.88 -0.36 -1.62
N TRP A 189 10.94 -0.77 -0.75
CA TRP A 189 10.75 -0.12 0.54
C TRP A 189 11.99 -0.22 1.43
N LEU A 190 12.60 -1.40 1.54
CA LEU A 190 13.85 -1.62 2.27
C LEU A 190 15.04 -0.88 1.64
N LYS A 191 15.06 -0.70 0.30
CA LYS A 191 16.12 0.06 -0.37
C LYS A 191 16.16 1.54 -0.01
N LEU A 192 15.06 2.09 0.52
CA LEU A 192 15.01 3.47 1.03
C LEU A 192 15.69 3.60 2.40
N LEU A 193 15.87 2.51 3.15
CA LEU A 193 16.59 2.55 4.42
C LEU A 193 18.11 2.59 4.21
N PRO A 194 18.87 3.41 4.96
CA PRO A 194 20.33 3.47 4.85
C PRO A 194 21.03 2.11 5.02
N CYS A 195 20.58 1.29 5.98
CA CYS A 195 21.11 -0.06 6.26
C CYS A 195 20.37 -1.22 5.57
N ARG A 196 19.34 -0.91 4.76
CA ARG A 196 18.55 -1.87 3.96
C ARG A 196 17.99 -3.05 4.76
N ASP A 197 18.49 -4.27 4.50
CA ASP A 197 18.12 -5.53 5.16
C ASP A 197 19.35 -6.21 5.78
N LYS A 198 20.44 -5.46 5.97
CA LYS A 198 21.77 -6.01 6.30
C LYS A 198 22.22 -5.77 7.73
N ALA A 199 21.75 -4.70 8.38
CA ALA A 199 22.18 -4.32 9.72
C ALA A 199 21.06 -3.59 10.47
N GLY A 200 21.17 -3.54 11.80
CA GLY A 200 20.17 -2.90 12.66
C GLY A 200 18.86 -3.67 12.70
N LEU A 201 17.79 -2.98 13.07
CA LEU A 201 16.45 -3.57 13.21
C LEU A 201 15.86 -4.05 11.89
N SER A 202 16.29 -3.44 10.79
CA SER A 202 15.87 -3.82 9.44
C SER A 202 16.27 -5.26 9.04
N SER A 203 17.27 -5.84 9.71
CA SER A 203 17.71 -7.23 9.49
C SER A 203 16.66 -8.28 9.86
N LEU A 204 15.72 -7.93 10.76
CA LEU A 204 14.60 -8.78 11.19
C LEU A 204 13.49 -8.90 10.15
N MET A 205 13.52 -8.05 9.12
CA MET A 205 12.45 -7.95 8.12
C MET A 205 12.56 -9.06 7.06
N ASP A 206 12.55 -10.31 7.52
CA ASP A 206 12.58 -11.49 6.67
C ASP A 206 11.22 -11.70 5.97
N ARG A 207 11.26 -11.85 4.64
CA ARG A 207 10.05 -11.91 3.80
C ARG A 207 9.10 -13.05 4.23
N PRO A 208 9.54 -14.32 4.35
CA PRO A 208 8.66 -15.39 4.83
C PRO A 208 7.97 -15.07 6.16
N SER A 209 8.68 -14.47 7.11
CA SER A 209 8.13 -14.18 8.45
C SER A 209 7.07 -13.08 8.41
N ILE A 210 7.29 -12.00 7.65
CA ILE A 210 6.33 -10.89 7.53
C ILE A 210 5.03 -11.34 6.86
N TYR A 211 5.13 -12.08 5.75
CA TYR A 211 3.96 -12.46 4.93
C TYR A 211 3.19 -13.66 5.49
N ARG A 212 3.68 -14.31 6.55
CA ARG A 212 2.92 -15.27 7.37
C ARG A 212 2.01 -14.59 8.39
N GLY A 213 2.17 -13.30 8.64
CA GLY A 213 1.37 -12.55 9.60
C GLY A 213 -0.11 -12.47 9.22
N PHE A 214 -0.96 -12.33 10.23
CA PHE A 214 -2.41 -12.13 10.06
C PHE A 214 -2.76 -10.74 9.53
N TYR A 215 -1.85 -9.79 9.73
CA TYR A 215 -1.93 -8.42 9.25
C TYR A 215 -0.51 -7.92 9.02
N HIS A 216 -0.28 -7.25 7.90
CA HIS A 216 0.89 -6.40 7.74
C HIS A 216 0.58 -5.16 6.93
N SER A 217 1.15 -4.03 7.32
CA SER A 217 1.03 -2.75 6.63
C SER A 217 2.40 -2.08 6.53
N GLN A 218 2.86 -1.90 5.28
CA GLN A 218 4.03 -1.11 4.94
C GLN A 218 3.55 0.30 4.62
N ARG A 219 3.98 1.29 5.39
CA ARG A 219 3.60 2.69 5.24
C ARG A 219 4.83 3.55 5.00
N LEU A 220 4.72 4.46 4.04
CA LEU A 220 5.67 5.52 3.75
C LEU A 220 4.93 6.84 3.97
N HIS A 221 5.41 7.64 4.90
CA HIS A 221 4.86 8.96 5.17
C HIS A 221 5.95 10.01 5.02
N LEU A 222 5.65 11.04 4.26
CA LEU A 222 6.57 12.11 3.92
C LEU A 222 5.92 13.43 4.28
N THR A 223 6.64 14.26 5.03
CA THR A 223 6.27 15.65 5.30
C THR A 223 7.42 16.55 4.84
N SER A 224 7.08 17.64 4.15
CA SER A 224 8.02 18.65 3.71
C SER A 224 7.52 20.02 4.16
N SER A 225 8.37 20.75 4.87
CA SER A 225 8.14 22.16 5.22
C SER A 225 8.89 23.12 4.30
N GLU A 226 9.67 22.63 3.35
CA GLU A 226 10.54 23.47 2.50
C GLU A 226 9.77 24.49 1.64
N PHE A 227 8.52 24.17 1.30
CA PHE A 227 7.68 25.02 0.46
C PHE A 227 6.80 25.98 1.29
N ASP A 228 6.81 25.85 2.63
CA ASP A 228 6.01 26.70 3.50
C ASP A 228 6.83 27.93 3.97
N PRO A 229 6.43 29.15 3.59
CA PRO A 229 7.13 30.36 4.03
C PRO A 229 6.96 30.67 5.53
N VAL A 230 6.02 30.01 6.22
CA VAL A 230 5.72 30.23 7.65
C VAL A 230 6.41 29.18 8.54
N ALA A 231 6.64 27.97 8.02
CA ALA A 231 7.23 26.85 8.74
C ALA A 231 8.67 26.52 8.29
N SER A 232 9.40 27.52 7.78
CA SER A 232 10.82 27.36 7.41
C SER A 232 11.63 26.90 8.63
N GLY A 233 12.33 25.77 8.50
CA GLY A 233 13.22 25.24 9.55
C GLY A 233 13.06 23.76 9.92
N ASN A 234 12.07 23.03 9.40
CA ASN A 234 11.89 21.60 9.74
C ASN A 234 12.27 20.62 8.62
N GLY A 235 12.77 21.08 7.47
CA GLY A 235 13.30 20.21 6.43
C GLY A 235 12.29 19.24 5.83
N ILE A 236 12.80 18.07 5.45
CA ILE A 236 12.03 16.94 4.95
C ILE A 236 12.14 15.79 5.96
N VAL A 237 11.00 15.22 6.35
CA VAL A 237 10.95 14.05 7.22
C VAL A 237 10.34 12.88 6.45
N LEU A 238 11.11 11.79 6.35
CA LEU A 238 10.66 10.53 5.77
C LEU A 238 10.47 9.49 6.88
N GLU A 239 9.25 9.00 6.99
CA GLU A 239 8.85 7.99 7.95
C GLU A 239 8.48 6.72 7.23
N GLN A 240 9.10 5.64 7.65
CA GLN A 240 8.89 4.31 7.12
C GLN A 240 8.43 3.42 8.27
N THR A 241 7.16 3.02 8.25
CA THR A 241 6.61 2.12 9.27
C THR A 241 6.20 0.78 8.68
N LEU A 242 6.49 -0.29 9.41
CA LEU A 242 5.99 -1.63 9.12
C LEU A 242 5.28 -2.17 10.36
N THR A 243 3.96 -2.32 10.26
CA THR A 243 3.12 -2.83 11.35
C THR A 243 2.71 -4.26 11.00
N ILE A 244 2.99 -5.23 11.88
CA ILE A 244 2.76 -6.65 11.63
C ILE A 244 2.08 -7.28 12.85
N VAL A 245 1.11 -8.16 12.62
CA VAL A 245 0.55 -9.01 13.66
C VAL A 245 0.94 -10.47 13.40
N LEU A 246 1.82 -10.99 14.24
CA LEU A 246 2.34 -12.35 14.15
C LEU A 246 1.77 -13.23 15.26
N GLN A 247 1.55 -14.51 14.97
CA GLN A 247 1.26 -15.50 15.99
C GLN A 247 2.56 -16.26 16.31
N PRO A 248 3.02 -16.28 17.57
CA PRO A 248 4.19 -17.07 17.93
C PRO A 248 3.95 -18.57 17.70
N ASP A 249 4.97 -19.27 17.21
CA ASP A 249 4.93 -20.73 17.09
C ASP A 249 4.82 -21.36 18.49
N ALA A 250 3.73 -22.07 18.73
CA ALA A 250 3.50 -22.78 19.99
C ALA A 250 4.39 -24.03 20.04
N LEU A 251 5.67 -23.86 20.34
CA LEU A 251 6.64 -24.96 20.43
C LEU A 251 6.29 -26.00 21.52
N ASP A 252 5.37 -25.67 22.45
CA ASP A 252 4.92 -26.55 23.54
C ASP A 252 3.47 -27.07 23.37
N SER A 253 3.07 -27.44 22.14
CA SER A 253 1.73 -28.02 21.87
C SER A 253 1.68 -29.56 21.83
N HIS A 254 2.64 -30.26 22.46
CA HIS A 254 2.58 -31.72 22.62
C HIS A 254 1.91 -32.24 23.90
N SER A 255 1.39 -31.37 24.76
CA SER A 255 0.59 -31.83 25.90
C SER A 255 -0.50 -30.84 26.29
N ALA A 256 -1.74 -31.08 25.84
CA ALA A 256 -2.94 -31.06 26.69
C ALA A 256 -4.22 -31.01 25.83
N PHE A 257 -4.75 -32.18 25.50
CA PHE A 257 -6.19 -32.40 25.63
C PHE A 257 -6.53 -32.30 27.12
N SER A 258 -6.76 -31.09 27.63
CA SER A 258 -7.28 -30.87 28.98
C SER A 258 -7.76 -29.42 29.11
N SER A 259 -8.97 -29.27 29.63
CA SER A 259 -9.68 -28.04 29.94
C SER A 259 -9.01 -27.26 31.08
N SER A 260 -7.91 -26.57 30.81
CA SER A 260 -7.21 -25.76 31.83
C SER A 260 -6.51 -24.54 31.24
N ARG A 261 -6.98 -23.33 31.60
CA ARG A 261 -6.37 -21.98 31.45
C ARG A 261 -5.35 -21.82 30.30
N LYS A 262 -5.80 -21.29 29.16
CA LYS A 262 -4.95 -21.03 27.98
C LYS A 262 -3.83 -20.03 28.33
N PHE A 263 -2.59 -20.51 28.43
CA PHE A 263 -1.42 -19.64 28.56
C PHE A 263 -1.21 -18.80 27.29
N GLN A 264 -0.80 -17.55 27.50
CA GLN A 264 -0.29 -16.71 26.43
C GLN A 264 1.04 -17.31 25.94
N PRO A 265 1.26 -17.37 24.62
CA PRO A 265 2.50 -17.94 24.09
C PRO A 265 3.68 -17.02 24.40
N SER A 266 4.75 -17.60 24.93
CA SER A 266 6.05 -16.94 25.05
C SER A 266 6.68 -16.82 23.67
N TRP A 267 7.47 -15.78 23.45
CA TRP A 267 8.07 -15.49 22.15
C TRP A 267 9.47 -14.91 22.31
N SER A 268 10.25 -15.01 21.26
CA SER A 268 11.55 -14.34 21.08
C SER A 268 11.58 -13.68 19.71
N MET A 269 12.49 -12.73 19.50
CA MET A 269 12.66 -12.11 18.17
C MET A 269 13.04 -13.18 17.15
N ASN A 270 13.91 -14.12 17.53
CA ASN A 270 14.27 -15.24 16.69
C ASN A 270 13.07 -16.14 16.35
N SER A 271 12.19 -16.45 17.31
CA SER A 271 10.99 -17.27 17.00
C SER A 271 9.96 -16.53 16.13
N LEU A 272 9.88 -15.21 16.22
CA LEU A 272 8.92 -14.41 15.44
C LEU A 272 9.40 -14.13 14.01
N PHE A 273 10.69 -13.80 13.86
CA PHE A 273 11.26 -13.34 12.59
C PHE A 273 12.24 -14.33 11.94
N GLY A 274 12.65 -15.38 12.66
CA GLY A 274 13.66 -16.34 12.21
C GLY A 274 15.09 -15.81 12.24
N ARG A 275 15.32 -14.65 12.89
CA ARG A 275 16.61 -13.94 12.93
C ARG A 275 16.82 -13.21 14.25
N THR A 276 18.09 -12.98 14.58
CA THR A 276 18.56 -12.14 15.68
C THR A 276 19.19 -10.86 15.13
N VAL A 277 19.41 -9.84 15.99
CA VAL A 277 20.04 -8.59 15.58
C VAL A 277 21.52 -8.60 15.95
N ASP A 278 22.40 -8.55 14.95
CA ASP A 278 23.86 -8.63 15.15
C ASP A 278 24.51 -7.29 15.61
N GLY A 279 23.69 -6.26 15.83
CA GLY A 279 24.11 -4.95 16.33
C GLY A 279 23.39 -3.78 15.65
N LYS A 280 23.73 -2.57 16.09
CA LYS A 280 23.19 -1.30 15.58
C LYS A 280 23.56 -1.06 14.12
N CYS A 281 22.67 -0.42 13.35
CA CYS A 281 23.05 0.14 12.05
C CYS A 281 24.10 1.25 12.22
N ALA A 282 25.23 1.15 11.50
CA ALA A 282 26.34 2.11 11.61
C ALA A 282 25.96 3.55 11.18
N LEU A 283 24.90 3.69 10.38
CA LEU A 283 24.37 4.98 9.90
C LEU A 283 23.24 5.53 10.79
N ALA A 284 22.73 4.74 11.72
CA ALA A 284 21.67 5.17 12.64
C ALA A 284 22.27 5.92 13.83
N LYS A 285 21.57 6.96 14.29
CA LYS A 285 21.87 7.67 15.53
C LYS A 285 21.51 6.82 16.74
N SER A 286 20.39 6.09 16.68
CA SER A 286 19.91 5.17 17.72
C SER A 286 19.17 3.98 17.11
N SER A 287 19.30 2.81 17.75
CA SER A 287 18.52 1.61 17.45
C SER A 287 17.92 1.08 18.75
N ASN A 288 16.61 1.27 18.94
CA ASN A 288 15.92 0.98 20.20
C ASN A 288 14.79 -0.05 20.01
N VAL A 289 14.66 -0.97 20.95
CA VAL A 289 13.51 -1.89 21.03
C VAL A 289 12.67 -1.52 22.23
N TYR A 290 11.35 -1.55 22.06
CA TYR A 290 10.39 -1.25 23.09
C TYR A 290 9.39 -2.40 23.25
N VAL A 291 8.98 -2.65 24.49
CA VAL A 291 7.84 -3.53 24.78
C VAL A 291 6.81 -2.74 25.56
N GLN A 292 5.62 -2.58 24.98
CA GLN A 292 4.52 -1.88 25.62
C GLN A 292 3.52 -2.89 26.20
N LEU A 293 3.26 -2.74 27.50
CA LEU A 293 2.14 -3.39 28.18
C LEU A 293 1.01 -2.37 28.32
N GLU A 294 -0.14 -2.71 27.76
CA GLU A 294 -1.34 -1.87 27.82
C GLU A 294 -1.87 -1.72 29.25
N GLY A 295 -2.53 -0.60 29.57
CA GLY A 295 -3.07 -0.35 30.91
C GLY A 295 -3.99 -1.46 31.42
N SER A 296 -4.91 -1.94 30.58
CA SER A 296 -5.85 -3.03 30.93
C SER A 296 -5.13 -4.33 31.28
N LEU A 297 -4.02 -4.64 30.61
CA LEU A 297 -3.15 -5.77 30.94
C LEU A 297 -2.44 -5.56 32.29
N VAL A 298 -1.87 -4.37 32.49
CA VAL A 298 -1.16 -4.02 33.73
C VAL A 298 -2.09 -4.07 34.93
N ASN A 299 -3.32 -3.56 34.81
CA ASN A 299 -4.34 -3.61 35.86
C ASN A 299 -4.71 -5.05 36.24
N ASN A 300 -4.93 -5.93 35.27
CA ASN A 300 -5.24 -7.34 35.55
C ASN A 300 -4.06 -8.09 36.19
N MET A 301 -2.83 -7.57 36.06
CA MET A 301 -1.65 -8.08 36.77
C MET A 301 -1.49 -7.44 38.16
N GLN A 302 -2.06 -6.26 38.40
CA GLN A 302 -1.91 -5.52 39.65
C GLN A 302 -2.56 -6.25 40.84
N ASP A 303 -3.64 -7.01 40.62
CA ASP A 303 -4.27 -7.85 41.65
C ASP A 303 -3.33 -8.91 42.25
N THR A 304 -2.24 -9.25 41.54
CA THR A 304 -1.18 -10.16 42.00
C THR A 304 0.08 -9.45 42.52
N TRP A 305 0.16 -8.12 42.43
CA TRP A 305 1.35 -7.31 42.75
C TRP A 305 1.45 -6.93 44.24
N ASN A 306 0.44 -7.28 45.05
CA ASN A 306 0.28 -6.83 46.44
C ASN A 306 1.16 -7.54 47.48
N ASN A 307 2.35 -8.02 47.11
CA ASN A 307 3.35 -8.48 48.07
C ASN A 307 4.68 -7.76 47.81
N ASN A 308 4.93 -6.76 48.66
CA ASN A 308 6.21 -6.15 49.04
C ASN A 308 7.45 -6.64 48.26
N ASP A 309 7.90 -5.89 47.26
CA ASP A 309 9.31 -5.54 47.12
C ASP A 309 9.48 -4.37 46.14
N GLY A 310 10.01 -3.26 46.65
CA GLY A 310 10.32 -2.03 45.90
C GLY A 310 11.59 -2.15 45.04
N GLY A 311 11.74 -3.25 44.31
CA GLY A 311 12.88 -3.52 43.45
C GLY A 311 12.57 -3.33 41.96
N PHE A 312 13.46 -2.65 41.25
CA PHE A 312 13.46 -2.56 39.79
C PHE A 312 13.74 -3.97 39.21
N GLY A 313 12.70 -4.73 38.86
CA GLY A 313 12.85 -5.88 37.95
C GLY A 313 12.20 -7.23 38.30
N SER A 314 11.43 -7.40 39.38
CA SER A 314 10.75 -8.69 39.65
C SER A 314 9.24 -8.63 39.47
N ASN A 315 8.78 -8.47 38.23
CA ASN A 315 7.40 -8.82 37.92
C ASN A 315 7.28 -10.34 38.07
N GLN A 316 6.51 -10.83 39.05
CA GLN A 316 6.27 -12.28 39.18
C GLN A 316 5.55 -12.87 37.95
N ASN A 317 4.98 -12.03 37.10
CA ASN A 317 4.09 -12.42 36.00
C ASN A 317 4.81 -12.53 34.64
N ILE A 318 5.92 -11.80 34.44
CA ILE A 318 6.62 -11.66 33.15
C ILE A 318 8.13 -11.74 33.38
N GLU A 319 8.84 -12.38 32.45
CA GLU A 319 10.29 -12.39 32.43
C GLU A 319 10.81 -12.05 31.04
N PHE A 320 11.80 -11.16 30.97
CA PHE A 320 12.54 -10.83 29.76
C PHE A 320 13.87 -11.60 29.73
N SER A 321 14.33 -12.03 28.55
CA SER A 321 15.66 -12.65 28.40
C SER A 321 16.81 -11.66 28.66
N VAL A 322 16.55 -10.37 28.47
CA VAL A 322 17.49 -9.25 28.66
C VAL A 322 16.87 -8.27 29.65
N SER A 323 17.67 -7.68 30.53
CA SER A 323 17.21 -6.63 31.45
C SER A 323 16.88 -5.34 30.69
N PRO A 324 15.76 -4.67 30.98
CA PRO A 324 15.43 -3.39 30.35
C PRO A 324 16.37 -2.28 30.84
N ASP A 325 16.84 -1.44 29.92
CA ASP A 325 17.68 -0.28 30.25
C ASP A 325 16.84 0.85 30.86
N ARG A 326 15.57 0.93 30.44
CA ARG A 326 14.61 1.94 30.87
C ARG A 326 13.22 1.37 31.01
N MET A 327 12.47 1.90 31.97
CA MET A 327 11.05 1.62 32.17
C MET A 327 10.33 2.94 32.34
N MET A 328 9.37 3.22 31.47
CA MET A 328 8.53 4.41 31.53
C MET A 328 7.10 4.02 31.86
N LYS A 329 6.52 4.68 32.86
CA LYS A 329 5.11 4.52 33.22
C LYS A 329 4.31 5.66 32.63
N GLU A 330 3.14 5.33 32.08
CA GLU A 330 2.21 6.33 31.57
C GLU A 330 1.72 7.25 32.69
N VAL A 331 1.72 8.55 32.41
CA VAL A 331 1.25 9.61 33.30
C VAL A 331 -0.14 10.01 32.87
N ASN A 332 -1.06 10.11 33.83
CA ASN A 332 -2.45 10.49 33.59
C ASN A 332 -3.10 9.62 32.50
N SER A 333 -3.26 8.32 32.79
CA SER A 333 -4.06 7.45 31.92
C SER A 333 -5.44 8.07 31.77
N PHE A 334 -5.76 8.55 30.56
CA PHE A 334 -7.06 9.16 30.25
C PHE A 334 -8.22 8.18 30.50
N HIS A 335 -7.91 6.89 30.66
CA HIS A 335 -8.85 5.78 30.62
C HIS A 335 -9.28 5.23 31.98
N GLY A 336 -8.64 5.59 33.10
CA GLY A 336 -8.91 4.96 34.41
C GLY A 336 -8.60 3.45 34.49
N GLU A 337 -8.33 2.79 33.35
CA GLU A 337 -7.98 1.38 33.18
C GLU A 337 -6.48 1.10 33.41
N GLY A 338 -5.82 1.91 34.24
CA GLY A 338 -4.42 1.73 34.59
C GLY A 338 -3.46 2.40 33.63
N SER A 339 -2.25 2.68 34.13
CA SER A 339 -1.17 3.24 33.34
C SER A 339 -0.49 2.16 32.50
N SER A 340 -0.35 2.37 31.18
CA SER A 340 0.52 1.54 30.36
C SER A 340 1.99 1.64 30.80
N ILE A 341 2.76 0.58 30.58
CA ILE A 341 4.19 0.53 30.90
C ILE A 341 4.95 0.27 29.61
N LEU A 342 6.01 1.05 29.37
CA LEU A 342 6.90 0.92 28.23
C LEU A 342 8.31 0.54 28.73
N TYR A 343 8.77 -0.65 28.36
CA TYR A 343 10.14 -1.09 28.58
C TYR A 343 10.98 -0.75 27.35
N GLY A 344 12.16 -0.17 27.53
CA GLY A 344 13.08 0.15 26.44
C GLY A 344 14.42 -0.57 26.58
N PHE A 345 14.95 -1.01 25.45
CA PHE A 345 16.20 -1.74 25.30
C PHE A 345 17.04 -1.06 24.20
N SER A 346 18.30 -0.72 24.49
CA SER A 346 19.26 -0.19 23.53
C SER A 346 20.05 -1.32 22.87
N ILE A 347 20.25 -1.22 21.56
CA ILE A 347 21.06 -2.19 20.79
C ILE A 347 22.54 -1.75 20.71
N ASP A 348 22.89 -0.57 21.23
CA ASP A 348 24.23 0.03 21.04
C ASP A 348 25.38 -0.87 21.54
N ASP A 349 25.16 -1.65 22.60
CA ASP A 349 26.17 -2.53 23.21
C ASP A 349 26.28 -3.93 22.57
N TYR A 350 25.47 -4.23 21.55
CA TYR A 350 25.41 -5.55 20.92
C TYR A 350 26.17 -5.60 19.59
N HIS A 351 26.83 -6.74 19.35
CA HIS A 351 27.71 -6.98 18.21
C HIS A 351 27.56 -8.41 17.70
N SER A 352 28.16 -8.73 16.53
CA SER A 352 28.08 -10.06 15.91
C SER A 352 28.50 -11.25 16.80
N SER A 353 29.38 -11.04 17.79
CA SER A 353 29.78 -12.07 18.75
C SER A 353 28.75 -12.31 19.88
N LYS A 354 27.86 -11.35 20.11
CA LYS A 354 26.78 -11.39 21.09
C LYS A 354 25.53 -10.75 20.46
N PRO A 355 24.80 -11.50 19.62
CA PRO A 355 23.61 -10.98 18.96
C PRO A 355 22.53 -10.66 20.00
N PHE A 356 21.72 -9.66 19.70
CA PHE A 356 20.56 -9.27 20.50
C PHE A 356 19.34 -10.12 20.09
N ASP A 357 18.76 -10.82 21.08
CA ASP A 357 17.51 -11.55 20.96
C ASP A 357 16.64 -11.32 22.21
N LEU A 358 15.61 -10.51 22.04
CA LEU A 358 14.64 -10.23 23.10
C LEU A 358 13.60 -11.35 23.17
N GLY A 359 13.59 -12.05 24.29
CA GLY A 359 12.60 -13.05 24.66
C GLY A 359 11.65 -12.51 25.71
N PHE A 360 10.36 -12.77 25.51
CA PHE A 360 9.27 -12.48 26.43
C PHE A 360 8.64 -13.79 26.91
N LYS A 361 8.67 -14.04 28.22
CA LYS A 361 8.10 -15.23 28.83
C LYS A 361 6.96 -14.88 29.78
N TRP A 362 5.83 -15.57 29.61
CA TRP A 362 4.68 -15.50 30.51
C TRP A 362 4.84 -16.50 31.66
N LYS A 363 4.77 -16.02 32.91
CA LYS A 363 4.79 -16.88 34.11
C LYS A 363 3.40 -17.29 34.57
N LEU A 364 2.41 -16.44 34.31
CA LEU A 364 1.02 -16.65 34.69
C LEU A 364 0.08 -16.46 33.50
N PRO A 365 -1.04 -17.21 33.45
CA PRO A 365 -2.06 -17.00 32.42
C PRO A 365 -2.83 -15.70 32.73
N VAL A 366 -2.85 -14.78 31.76
CA VAL A 366 -3.58 -13.51 31.87
C VAL A 366 -4.47 -13.33 30.66
N THR A 367 -5.67 -12.82 30.90
CA THR A 367 -6.66 -12.41 29.89
C THR A 367 -7.00 -10.95 30.11
N TRP A 368 -7.06 -10.18 29.03
CA TRP A 368 -7.42 -8.77 29.05
C TRP A 368 -8.15 -8.41 27.75
N SER A 369 -8.65 -7.19 27.66
CA SER A 369 -9.25 -6.61 26.45
C SER A 369 -8.52 -5.32 26.11
N CYS A 370 -8.27 -5.10 24.82
CA CYS A 370 -7.71 -3.83 24.35
C CYS A 370 -8.76 -2.71 24.38
N VAL A 371 -8.33 -1.46 24.52
CA VAL A 371 -9.21 -0.29 24.46
C VAL A 371 -9.73 -0.11 23.03
N LYS A 372 -11.05 -0.15 22.89
CA LYS A 372 -11.76 -0.08 21.60
C LYS A 372 -12.05 1.37 21.22
N ALA A 373 -12.15 1.63 19.92
CA ALA A 373 -12.67 2.91 19.43
C ALA A 373 -14.11 3.14 19.95
N PRO A 374 -14.58 4.40 20.07
CA PRO A 374 -15.88 4.71 20.67
C PRO A 374 -17.05 3.92 20.06
N LEU A 375 -17.09 3.83 18.74
CA LEU A 375 -18.01 2.97 18.00
C LEU A 375 -17.23 1.96 17.16
N ARG A 376 -17.75 0.73 17.08
CA ARG A 376 -17.33 -0.27 16.11
C ARG A 376 -18.04 0.01 14.79
N ALA A 377 -17.28 0.42 13.78
CA ALA A 377 -17.77 0.58 12.42
C ALA A 377 -17.64 -0.72 11.64
N SER A 378 -18.73 -1.13 11.01
CA SER A 378 -18.77 -2.26 10.07
C SER A 378 -19.66 -1.93 8.88
N ARG A 379 -19.38 -2.56 7.74
CA ARG A 379 -20.05 -2.29 6.48
C ARG A 379 -20.38 -3.60 5.78
N PHE A 380 -21.55 -3.66 5.16
CA PHE A 380 -22.00 -4.83 4.40
C PHE A 380 -22.94 -4.42 3.26
N LEU A 381 -23.10 -5.31 2.30
CA LEU A 381 -24.05 -5.15 1.19
C LEU A 381 -25.41 -5.73 1.57
N MET A 382 -26.47 -5.05 1.17
CA MET A 382 -27.85 -5.46 1.29
C MET A 382 -28.50 -5.56 -0.09
N GLY A 383 -29.54 -6.37 -0.19
CA GLY A 383 -30.27 -6.61 -1.44
C GLY A 383 -29.80 -7.84 -2.18
N SER A 384 -30.65 -8.32 -3.09
CA SER A 384 -30.39 -9.46 -3.95
C SER A 384 -30.61 -9.07 -5.41
N GLY A 385 -29.85 -9.68 -6.31
CA GLY A 385 -29.95 -9.44 -7.73
C GLY A 385 -28.78 -8.66 -8.33
N ASN A 386 -28.92 -8.40 -9.63
CA ASN A 386 -27.85 -7.94 -10.50
C ASN A 386 -28.01 -6.49 -10.95
N GLU A 387 -29.14 -5.86 -10.63
CA GLU A 387 -29.45 -4.48 -10.99
C GLU A 387 -29.33 -3.54 -9.79
N LYS A 388 -29.98 -3.88 -8.67
CA LYS A 388 -30.06 -3.01 -7.48
C LYS A 388 -29.36 -3.63 -6.28
N GLY A 389 -28.86 -2.78 -5.40
CA GLY A 389 -28.29 -3.13 -4.11
C GLY A 389 -28.42 -1.99 -3.12
N ALA A 390 -27.96 -2.22 -1.90
CA ALA A 390 -27.80 -1.18 -0.91
C ALA A 390 -26.51 -1.37 -0.11
N ILE A 391 -25.87 -0.26 0.25
CA ILE A 391 -24.73 -0.22 1.16
C ILE A 391 -25.29 0.07 2.55
N ALA A 392 -24.95 -0.77 3.51
CA ALA A 392 -25.25 -0.55 4.91
C ALA A 392 -23.96 -0.30 5.69
N LEU A 393 -23.93 0.78 6.46
CA LEU A 393 -22.92 1.07 7.47
C LEU A 393 -23.56 0.90 8.84
N SER A 394 -22.99 0.03 9.68
CA SER A 394 -23.38 -0.18 11.06
C SER A 394 -22.33 0.37 12.00
N LEU A 395 -22.76 1.22 12.92
CA LEU A 395 -21.98 1.76 14.00
C LEU A 395 -22.53 1.20 15.32
N GLN A 396 -21.77 0.37 16.00
CA GLN A 396 -22.17 -0.23 17.27
C GLN A 396 -21.43 0.43 18.44
N SER A 397 -22.15 0.80 19.49
CA SER A 397 -21.56 1.29 20.72
C SER A 397 -20.64 0.25 21.34
N THR A 398 -19.46 0.69 21.78
CA THR A 398 -18.58 -0.09 22.64
C THR A 398 -18.76 0.33 24.10
N GLU A 399 -18.29 -0.48 25.04
CA GLU A 399 -18.35 -0.17 26.48
C GLU A 399 -17.79 1.22 26.82
N TRP A 400 -16.86 1.75 25.99
CA TRP A 400 -16.34 3.11 26.10
C TRP A 400 -17.38 4.22 25.94
N SER A 401 -18.35 4.08 25.02
CA SER A 401 -19.38 5.11 24.86
C SER A 401 -20.29 5.19 26.09
N GLN A 402 -20.32 4.14 26.91
CA GLN A 402 -21.11 4.06 28.14
C GLN A 402 -20.39 4.70 29.34
N SER A 403 -19.06 4.85 29.30
CA SER A 403 -18.24 5.46 30.36
C SER A 403 -17.99 6.97 30.17
N LEU A 404 -18.41 7.55 29.05
CA LEU A 404 -18.36 9.00 28.85
C LEU A 404 -19.17 9.71 29.94
N PRO A 405 -18.68 10.83 30.49
CA PRO A 405 -19.41 11.58 31.50
C PRO A 405 -20.79 11.92 30.98
N LYS A 406 -21.82 11.35 31.60
CA LYS A 406 -23.19 11.82 31.43
C LYS A 406 -23.16 13.27 31.90
N ALA A 407 -23.40 14.21 30.98
CA ALA A 407 -23.33 15.63 31.28
C ALA A 407 -24.10 15.93 32.58
N ASP A 408 -23.41 16.60 33.50
CA ASP A 408 -23.96 17.16 34.74
C ASP A 408 -25.22 17.95 34.42
N ASN A 409 -26.35 17.59 35.07
CA ASN A 409 -27.58 18.34 35.41
C ASN A 409 -28.07 19.57 34.61
N ASN A 410 -27.54 19.85 33.43
CA ASN A 410 -28.05 20.77 32.44
C ASN A 410 -28.45 19.93 31.22
N GLU A 411 -29.64 20.16 30.72
CA GLU A 411 -30.40 19.36 29.72
C GLU A 411 -29.74 19.22 28.33
N GLN A 412 -28.42 19.40 28.20
CA GLN A 412 -27.67 19.17 26.99
C GLN A 412 -27.39 17.67 26.84
N ARG A 413 -28.29 16.96 26.14
CA ARG A 413 -28.07 15.56 25.74
C ARG A 413 -26.71 15.44 25.06
N CYS A 414 -25.82 14.62 25.63
CA CYS A 414 -24.51 14.32 25.05
C CYS A 414 -24.68 13.82 23.61
N ARG A 415 -23.97 14.44 22.66
CA ARG A 415 -23.96 14.06 21.25
C ARG A 415 -22.53 13.81 20.77
N LEU A 416 -22.31 12.62 20.26
CA LEU A 416 -21.08 12.14 19.65
C LEU A 416 -20.98 12.63 18.21
N ARG A 417 -19.88 13.31 17.85
CA ARG A 417 -19.57 13.61 16.45
C ARG A 417 -18.86 12.42 15.78
N VAL A 418 -19.36 12.00 14.63
CA VAL A 418 -18.76 10.96 13.78
C VAL A 418 -18.67 11.47 12.35
N ASP A 419 -17.47 11.54 11.79
CA ASP A 419 -17.23 11.99 10.42
C ASP A 419 -16.94 10.76 9.55
N ILE A 420 -17.71 10.59 8.47
CA ILE A 420 -17.63 9.46 7.53
C ILE A 420 -17.19 9.98 6.17
N PHE A 421 -16.12 9.40 5.63
CA PHE A 421 -15.64 9.59 4.28
C PHE A 421 -15.78 8.28 3.49
N GLN A 422 -16.51 8.31 2.38
CA GLN A 422 -16.72 7.13 1.55
C GLN A 422 -16.51 7.47 0.07
N VAL A 423 -15.66 6.68 -0.58
CA VAL A 423 -15.48 6.69 -2.04
C VAL A 423 -16.15 5.45 -2.63
N VAL A 424 -16.87 5.64 -3.72
CA VAL A 424 -17.58 4.59 -4.44
C VAL A 424 -17.20 4.67 -5.92
N PRO A 425 -16.76 3.57 -6.55
CA PRO A 425 -16.41 3.56 -7.96
C PRO A 425 -17.57 3.99 -8.86
N TRP A 426 -17.25 4.57 -10.02
CA TRP A 426 -18.24 5.14 -10.95
C TRP A 426 -19.32 4.16 -11.43
N TYR A 427 -18.99 2.88 -11.51
CA TYR A 427 -19.91 1.82 -11.93
C TYR A 427 -20.93 1.41 -10.84
N ILE A 428 -20.90 2.06 -9.67
CA ILE A 428 -21.90 1.90 -8.61
C ILE A 428 -22.62 3.24 -8.42
N LYS A 429 -23.85 3.33 -8.92
CA LYS A 429 -24.64 4.57 -8.91
C LYS A 429 -25.42 4.69 -7.60
N VAL A 430 -24.84 5.38 -6.63
CA VAL A 430 -25.45 5.54 -5.30
C VAL A 430 -26.50 6.64 -5.30
N TYR A 431 -27.69 6.32 -4.79
CA TYR A 431 -28.77 7.28 -4.59
C TYR A 431 -28.69 7.91 -3.20
N TYR A 432 -27.87 8.94 -3.05
CA TYR A 432 -27.65 9.59 -1.74
C TYR A 432 -28.92 10.14 -1.08
N HIS A 433 -29.95 10.48 -1.86
CA HIS A 433 -31.26 10.92 -1.34
C HIS A 433 -32.06 9.78 -0.66
N THR A 434 -31.67 8.51 -0.85
CA THR A 434 -32.32 7.35 -0.21
C THR A 434 -31.74 7.03 1.17
N ALA A 435 -30.82 7.86 1.67
CA ALA A 435 -30.18 7.69 2.97
C ALA A 435 -31.23 7.54 4.09
N LYS A 436 -31.34 6.34 4.65
CA LYS A 436 -32.14 6.06 5.85
C LYS A 436 -31.21 5.80 7.01
N ILE A 437 -31.40 6.55 8.10
CA ILE A 437 -30.62 6.46 9.33
C ILE A 437 -31.51 5.86 10.42
N TYR A 438 -31.09 4.74 10.96
CA TYR A 438 -31.74 4.09 12.09
C TYR A 438 -30.86 4.24 13.32
N VAL A 439 -31.41 4.71 14.43
CA VAL A 439 -30.74 4.72 15.74
C VAL A 439 -31.55 3.85 16.67
N ASP A 440 -30.92 2.81 17.22
CA ASP A 440 -31.54 1.79 18.07
C ASP A 440 -32.80 1.16 17.46
N GLY A 441 -32.78 0.96 16.13
CA GLY A 441 -33.88 0.39 15.35
C GLY A 441 -34.99 1.37 14.98
N MET A 442 -34.95 2.61 15.49
CA MET A 442 -35.91 3.65 15.12
C MET A 442 -35.37 4.50 13.96
N LEU A 443 -36.20 4.68 12.93
CA LEU A 443 -35.87 5.58 11.82
C LEU A 443 -35.83 7.03 12.32
N GLN A 444 -34.68 7.68 12.16
CA GLN A 444 -34.47 9.07 12.52
C GLN A 444 -34.61 9.99 11.30
N SER A 445 -35.00 11.23 11.55
CA SER A 445 -34.97 12.26 10.51
C SER A 445 -33.52 12.63 10.18
N VAL A 446 -33.20 12.70 8.89
CA VAL A 446 -31.85 13.05 8.40
C VAL A 446 -31.41 14.40 8.99
N GLY A 447 -32.29 15.39 9.06
CA GLY A 447 -31.96 16.73 9.57
C GLY A 447 -31.66 16.81 11.06
N GLU A 448 -32.05 15.80 11.86
CA GLU A 448 -31.75 15.79 13.31
C GLU A 448 -30.41 15.13 13.63
N THR A 449 -29.99 14.17 12.80
CA THR A 449 -28.78 13.36 13.04
C THR A 449 -27.62 13.78 12.15
N VAL A 450 -27.88 14.26 10.93
CA VAL A 450 -26.85 14.69 9.99
C VAL A 450 -26.64 16.19 10.14
N GLU A 451 -25.46 16.58 10.64
CA GLU A 451 -25.08 17.99 10.76
C GLU A 451 -24.69 18.57 9.40
N LYS A 452 -23.95 17.79 8.60
CA LYS A 452 -23.48 18.19 7.27
C LYS A 452 -23.36 16.97 6.37
N LEU A 453 -23.80 17.13 5.13
CA LEU A 453 -23.65 16.13 4.07
C LEU A 453 -23.10 16.83 2.82
N HIS A 454 -21.94 16.40 2.36
CA HIS A 454 -21.39 16.78 1.08
C HIS A 454 -21.29 15.52 0.21
N VAL A 455 -21.78 15.62 -1.01
CA VAL A 455 -21.87 14.50 -1.94
C VAL A 455 -21.46 14.98 -3.32
N SER A 456 -20.57 14.24 -3.94
CA SER A 456 -20.27 14.31 -5.36
C SER A 456 -20.71 13.00 -6.01
N PRO A 457 -21.83 12.97 -6.77
CA PRO A 457 -22.30 11.75 -7.41
C PRO A 457 -21.29 11.23 -8.44
N SER A 458 -21.25 9.91 -8.61
CA SER A 458 -20.46 9.26 -9.65
C SER A 458 -20.94 9.63 -11.05
N GLU A 459 -20.00 9.91 -11.96
CA GLU A 459 -20.26 10.07 -13.38
C GLU A 459 -19.60 8.96 -14.18
N ASP A 460 -20.35 8.36 -15.12
CA ASP A 460 -19.93 7.17 -15.87
C ASP A 460 -18.61 7.42 -16.61
N LYS A 461 -17.58 6.65 -16.23
CA LYS A 461 -16.21 6.74 -16.78
C LYS A 461 -15.53 8.10 -16.60
N VAL A 462 -16.04 8.98 -15.74
CA VAL A 462 -15.45 10.31 -15.48
C VAL A 462 -14.96 10.42 -14.05
N SER A 463 -15.80 10.14 -13.05
CA SER A 463 -15.47 10.39 -11.64
C SER A 463 -16.13 9.38 -10.68
N PRO A 464 -15.46 9.03 -9.56
CA PRO A 464 -16.08 8.22 -8.52
C PRO A 464 -17.12 9.04 -7.73
N GLY A 465 -18.06 8.33 -7.11
CA GLY A 465 -18.97 8.91 -6.14
C GLY A 465 -18.27 9.15 -4.81
N VAL A 466 -18.40 10.33 -4.24
CA VAL A 466 -17.80 10.72 -2.95
C VAL A 466 -18.90 11.16 -1.99
N MET A 467 -18.83 10.69 -0.75
CA MET A 467 -19.71 11.12 0.33
C MET A 467 -18.90 11.48 1.57
N GLU A 468 -19.14 12.68 2.06
CA GLU A 468 -18.63 13.20 3.33
C GLU A 468 -19.83 13.53 4.22
N MET A 469 -19.94 12.86 5.36
CA MET A 469 -21.10 12.98 6.26
C MET A 469 -20.65 13.20 7.71
N ILE A 470 -21.16 14.26 8.35
CA ILE A 470 -21.02 14.50 9.80
C ILE A 470 -22.31 14.06 10.48
N LEU A 471 -22.18 13.10 11.39
CA LEU A 471 -23.26 12.62 12.22
C LEU A 471 -23.11 13.12 13.65
N ARG A 472 -24.25 13.48 14.25
CA ARG A 472 -24.39 13.79 15.68
C ARG A 472 -25.29 12.75 16.32
N LEU A 473 -24.66 11.69 16.82
CA LEU A 473 -25.36 10.56 17.42
C LEU A 473 -25.52 10.76 18.93
N PRO A 474 -26.63 10.34 19.56
CA PRO A 474 -26.75 10.35 21.02
C PRO A 474 -25.68 9.47 21.68
N CYS A 475 -25.08 9.89 22.80
CA CYS A 475 -24.02 9.09 23.46
C CYS A 475 -24.52 7.78 24.09
N ASP A 476 -25.82 7.69 24.41
CA ASP A 476 -26.49 6.54 25.01
C ASP A 476 -26.99 5.49 23.99
N MET A 477 -26.76 5.72 22.70
CA MET A 477 -27.14 4.78 21.65
C MET A 477 -26.44 3.44 21.79
N LYS A 478 -27.11 2.35 21.38
CA LYS A 478 -26.49 1.02 21.26
C LYS A 478 -26.02 0.74 19.85
N SER A 479 -26.79 1.14 18.84
CA SER A 479 -26.49 0.88 17.44
C SER A 479 -27.07 1.94 16.52
N ALA A 480 -26.34 2.30 15.47
CA ALA A 480 -26.82 3.13 14.39
C ALA A 480 -26.55 2.44 13.05
N PHE A 481 -27.51 2.52 12.14
CA PHE A 481 -27.41 1.97 10.80
C PHE A 481 -27.71 3.05 9.78
N ILE A 482 -26.87 3.14 8.75
CA ILE A 482 -27.06 4.04 7.62
C ILE A 482 -27.18 3.15 6.40
N THR A 483 -28.25 3.33 5.64
CA THR A 483 -28.51 2.55 4.43
C THR A 483 -28.64 3.47 3.23
N LEU A 484 -27.99 3.11 2.14
CA LEU A 484 -27.96 3.85 0.88
C LEU A 484 -28.23 2.88 -0.25
N GLU A 485 -29.28 3.12 -1.03
CA GLU A 485 -29.61 2.30 -2.20
C GLU A 485 -28.71 2.69 -3.39
N PHE A 486 -28.34 1.73 -4.22
CA PHE A 486 -27.52 1.95 -5.40
C PHE A 486 -27.90 1.01 -6.55
N ASP A 487 -27.62 1.45 -7.77
CA ASP A 487 -27.74 0.64 -8.98
C ASP A 487 -26.35 0.20 -9.48
N LYS A 488 -26.27 -1.02 -9.99
CA LYS A 488 -25.07 -1.62 -10.58
C LYS A 488 -24.98 -1.20 -12.04
N GLY A 489 -23.85 -0.62 -12.42
CA GLY A 489 -23.55 -0.24 -13.79
C GLY A 489 -23.32 -1.45 -14.68
N PHE A 490 -23.65 -1.31 -15.96
CA PHE A 490 -23.26 -2.27 -17.00
C PHE A 490 -21.90 -1.85 -17.54
N LEU A 491 -20.93 -2.74 -17.37
CA LEU A 491 -19.58 -2.54 -17.88
C LEU A 491 -19.45 -3.15 -19.27
N HIS A 492 -18.56 -2.58 -20.07
CA HIS A 492 -18.12 -3.21 -21.30
C HIS A 492 -17.18 -4.37 -20.99
N ILE A 493 -17.05 -5.29 -21.94
CA ILE A 493 -16.26 -6.52 -21.76
C ILE A 493 -14.77 -6.26 -21.45
N ASP A 494 -14.23 -5.16 -21.97
CA ASP A 494 -12.86 -4.67 -21.77
C ASP A 494 -12.64 -4.01 -20.41
N GLU A 495 -13.71 -3.68 -19.68
CA GLU A 495 -13.66 -3.07 -18.36
C GLU A 495 -13.65 -4.11 -17.23
N TYR A 496 -13.91 -5.39 -17.55
CA TYR A 496 -13.84 -6.45 -16.56
C TYR A 496 -12.39 -6.84 -16.24
N PRO A 497 -12.07 -7.09 -14.97
CA PRO A 497 -10.79 -7.68 -14.60
C PRO A 497 -10.68 -9.12 -15.16
N PRO A 498 -9.46 -9.69 -15.23
CA PRO A 498 -9.21 -11.05 -15.73
C PRO A 498 -10.00 -12.18 -15.02
N ASP A 499 -10.59 -11.91 -13.86
CA ASP A 499 -11.60 -12.74 -13.21
C ASP A 499 -12.85 -11.90 -12.90
N ALA A 500 -13.79 -11.90 -13.86
CA ALA A 500 -15.04 -11.17 -13.76
C ALA A 500 -16.01 -11.76 -12.70
N ASN A 501 -15.87 -13.05 -12.38
CA ASN A 501 -16.80 -13.76 -11.49
C ASN A 501 -16.59 -13.39 -10.01
N GLN A 502 -15.38 -12.94 -9.65
CA GLN A 502 -15.09 -12.46 -8.30
C GLN A 502 -15.95 -11.23 -7.94
N GLY A 503 -16.31 -10.38 -8.91
CA GLY A 503 -16.98 -9.10 -8.67
C GLY A 503 -16.01 -7.94 -8.44
N PHE A 504 -16.53 -6.78 -8.08
CA PHE A 504 -15.78 -5.54 -7.97
C PHE A 504 -15.73 -5.01 -6.54
N ASP A 505 -14.59 -4.47 -6.15
CA ASP A 505 -14.37 -3.98 -4.79
C ASP A 505 -14.73 -2.50 -4.66
N ILE A 506 -15.50 -2.16 -3.63
CA ILE A 506 -15.68 -0.79 -3.16
C ILE A 506 -14.70 -0.56 -2.00
N PRO A 507 -13.84 0.46 -2.06
CA PRO A 507 -12.87 0.72 -1.02
C PRO A 507 -13.52 0.96 0.34
N SER A 508 -12.75 0.73 1.40
CA SER A 508 -13.15 0.97 2.78
C SER A 508 -13.61 2.41 2.98
N ALA A 509 -14.72 2.60 3.69
CA ALA A 509 -15.08 3.91 4.23
C ALA A 509 -14.23 4.20 5.47
N ILE A 510 -13.90 5.47 5.65
CA ILE A 510 -13.09 5.99 6.74
C ILE A 510 -14.03 6.64 7.75
N VAL A 511 -13.95 6.20 9.00
CA VAL A 511 -14.77 6.72 10.10
C VAL A 511 -13.84 7.34 11.12
N SER A 512 -13.97 8.65 11.34
CA SER A 512 -13.16 9.39 12.30
C SER A 512 -14.00 9.97 13.44
N TYR A 513 -13.38 10.08 14.60
CA TYR A 513 -14.00 10.56 15.84
C TYR A 513 -13.25 11.80 16.32
N PRO A 514 -13.57 13.01 15.80
CA PRO A 514 -12.79 14.22 16.04
C PRO A 514 -12.85 14.71 17.49
N ASP A 515 -13.93 14.41 18.22
CA ASP A 515 -14.09 14.78 19.63
C ASP A 515 -13.20 13.92 20.56
N PHE A 516 -12.61 12.84 20.04
CA PHE A 516 -11.78 11.90 20.79
C PHE A 516 -10.35 11.97 20.32
N HIS A 517 -9.45 11.93 21.28
CA HIS A 517 -8.03 11.98 21.00
C HIS A 517 -7.29 10.92 21.78
N THR A 518 -6.39 10.23 21.09
CA THR A 518 -5.45 9.32 21.70
C THR A 518 -4.12 10.04 21.91
N ARG A 519 -3.53 9.82 23.09
CA ARG A 519 -2.23 10.36 23.50
C ARG A 519 -1.70 9.49 24.64
N LEU A 520 -0.48 8.99 24.52
CA LEU A 520 0.20 8.25 25.57
C LEU A 520 1.35 9.11 26.11
N GLN A 521 1.14 9.73 27.27
CA GLN A 521 2.17 10.52 27.94
C GLN A 521 3.02 9.62 28.83
N TYR A 522 4.33 9.58 28.60
CA TYR A 522 5.26 8.84 29.44
C TYR A 522 6.05 9.81 30.30
N LYS A 523 6.32 9.43 31.56
CA LYS A 523 7.23 10.20 32.41
C LYS A 523 8.65 9.99 31.90
N GLU A 524 9.19 10.98 31.20
CA GLU A 524 10.58 10.97 30.77
C GLU A 524 11.48 11.45 31.91
N ASP A 525 12.53 10.67 32.21
CA ASP A 525 13.64 11.15 33.01
C ASP A 525 14.47 12.12 32.16
N ASN A 526 15.00 13.20 32.78
CA ASN A 526 15.69 14.31 32.11
C ASN A 526 16.89 13.91 31.21
N ASN A 527 17.35 12.65 31.28
CA ASN A 527 18.45 12.10 30.47
C ASN A 527 17.99 11.17 29.33
N SER A 528 16.69 11.03 29.07
CA SER A 528 16.21 10.10 28.04
C SER A 528 16.40 10.67 26.63
N ILE A 529 17.05 9.88 25.77
CA ILE A 529 17.20 10.15 24.34
C ILE A 529 15.79 10.32 23.73
N LYS A 530 15.54 11.46 23.08
CA LYS A 530 14.30 11.76 22.35
C LYS A 530 14.07 10.69 21.28
N SER A 531 13.15 9.77 21.54
CA SER A 531 12.72 8.73 20.59
C SER A 531 11.57 9.23 19.74
N PRO A 532 11.70 9.30 18.40
CA PRO A 532 10.65 9.80 17.52
C PRO A 532 9.31 9.05 17.63
N MET A 533 9.33 7.71 17.77
CA MET A 533 8.11 6.92 17.91
C MET A 533 7.38 7.28 19.20
N VAL A 534 8.10 7.42 20.33
CA VAL A 534 7.48 7.80 21.61
C VAL A 534 6.96 9.23 21.55
N SER A 535 7.69 10.15 20.93
CA SER A 535 7.22 11.53 20.71
C SER A 535 5.91 11.54 19.91
N LYS A 536 5.80 10.73 18.85
CA LYS A 536 4.55 10.55 18.09
C LYS A 536 3.42 9.95 18.90
N MET A 537 3.71 8.98 19.79
CA MET A 537 2.69 8.42 20.69
C MET A 537 2.19 9.47 21.70
N GLN A 538 3.02 10.45 22.04
CA GLN A 538 2.67 11.59 22.88
C GLN A 538 1.96 12.73 22.12
N GLU A 539 1.84 12.68 20.79
CA GLU A 539 1.07 13.68 20.05
C GLU A 539 -0.44 13.43 20.18
N LYS A 540 -1.22 14.51 20.19
CA LYS A 540 -2.68 14.43 20.23
C LYS A 540 -3.18 14.06 18.83
N ARG A 541 -3.66 12.83 18.65
CA ARG A 541 -4.19 12.33 17.36
C ARG A 541 -5.68 12.01 17.47
N THR A 542 -6.43 12.30 16.41
CA THR A 542 -7.83 11.88 16.30
C THR A 542 -7.92 10.38 16.04
N ILE A 543 -9.00 9.77 16.51
CA ILE A 543 -9.22 8.33 16.32
C ILE A 543 -9.80 8.11 14.94
N LEU A 544 -9.24 7.13 14.23
CA LEU A 544 -9.64 6.76 12.89
C LEU A 544 -9.80 5.26 12.78
N SER A 545 -10.85 4.83 12.08
CA SER A 545 -11.15 3.43 11.82
C SER A 545 -11.54 3.20 10.36
N TYR A 546 -11.07 2.11 9.77
CA TYR A 546 -11.46 1.67 8.43
C TYR A 546 -12.52 0.57 8.50
N THR A 547 -13.52 0.70 7.65
CA THR A 547 -14.54 -0.33 7.45
C THR A 547 -14.09 -1.40 6.46
N GLU A 548 -14.91 -2.41 6.25
CA GLU A 548 -14.71 -3.46 5.26
C GLU A 548 -14.70 -2.93 3.82
N VAL A 549 -13.83 -3.51 2.99
CA VAL A 549 -13.97 -3.47 1.54
C VAL A 549 -15.19 -4.30 1.16
N LEU A 550 -16.07 -3.74 0.32
CA LEU A 550 -17.27 -4.45 -0.13
C LEU A 550 -17.05 -5.07 -1.50
N LEU A 551 -17.35 -6.36 -1.62
CA LEU A 551 -17.31 -7.08 -2.89
C LEU A 551 -18.68 -7.10 -3.55
N VAL A 552 -18.85 -6.32 -4.62
CA VAL A 552 -20.11 -6.23 -5.38
C VAL A 552 -20.05 -7.13 -6.61
N PRO A 553 -20.90 -8.17 -6.71
CA PRO A 553 -21.03 -8.92 -7.94
C PRO A 553 -21.78 -8.06 -8.98
N LEU A 554 -21.13 -7.80 -10.11
CA LEU A 554 -21.74 -7.18 -11.29
C LEU A 554 -22.23 -8.25 -12.27
N THR A 555 -23.12 -7.88 -13.18
CA THR A 555 -23.57 -8.75 -14.28
C THR A 555 -22.38 -9.12 -15.14
N THR A 556 -21.97 -10.38 -15.19
CA THR A 556 -20.89 -10.79 -16.10
C THR A 556 -21.48 -10.99 -17.51
N PRO A 557 -20.89 -10.38 -18.56
CA PRO A 557 -21.33 -10.63 -19.94
C PRO A 557 -20.93 -12.05 -20.36
N ASP A 558 -21.56 -12.56 -21.42
CA ASP A 558 -21.16 -13.83 -22.01
C ASP A 558 -19.82 -13.68 -22.76
N PHE A 559 -18.73 -14.04 -22.08
CA PHE A 559 -17.38 -14.03 -22.63
C PHE A 559 -17.18 -15.06 -23.77
N SER A 560 -18.09 -16.02 -23.95
CA SER A 560 -17.96 -17.06 -24.98
C SER A 560 -18.20 -16.53 -26.39
N MET A 561 -19.06 -15.51 -26.57
CA MET A 561 -19.38 -14.98 -27.89
C MET A 561 -18.15 -14.34 -28.57
N PRO A 562 -17.39 -13.43 -27.93
CA PRO A 562 -16.16 -12.91 -28.51
C PRO A 562 -15.09 -13.99 -28.73
N TYR A 563 -14.98 -14.96 -27.82
CA TYR A 563 -14.07 -16.09 -27.99
C TYR A 563 -14.40 -16.91 -29.26
N ASN A 564 -15.68 -17.18 -29.50
CA ASN A 564 -16.13 -17.86 -30.71
C ASN A 564 -15.81 -17.06 -31.98
N VAL A 565 -16.04 -15.74 -31.95
CA VAL A 565 -15.70 -14.85 -33.06
C VAL A 565 -14.20 -14.83 -33.32
N ILE A 566 -13.36 -14.68 -32.28
CA ILE A 566 -11.90 -14.71 -32.40
C ILE A 566 -11.43 -16.06 -32.96
N THR A 567 -12.03 -17.17 -32.51
CA THR A 567 -11.67 -18.50 -33.01
C THR A 567 -12.02 -18.65 -34.49
N ILE A 568 -13.18 -18.17 -34.92
CA ILE A 568 -13.59 -18.18 -36.34
C ILE A 568 -12.69 -17.27 -37.17
N THR A 569 -12.37 -16.06 -36.73
CA THR A 569 -11.52 -15.14 -37.49
C THR A 569 -10.08 -15.66 -37.57
N CYS A 570 -9.51 -16.15 -36.47
CA CYS A 570 -8.19 -16.77 -36.44
C CYS A 570 -8.11 -18.00 -37.35
N THR A 571 -9.14 -18.86 -37.37
CA THR A 571 -9.17 -20.01 -38.29
C THR A 571 -9.27 -19.58 -39.75
N VAL A 572 -10.07 -18.57 -40.08
CA VAL A 572 -10.13 -17.99 -41.43
C VAL A 572 -8.78 -17.41 -41.85
N PHE A 573 -8.13 -16.62 -40.98
CA PHE A 573 -6.81 -16.07 -41.23
C PHE A 573 -5.75 -17.16 -41.39
N ALA A 574 -5.76 -18.19 -40.54
CA ALA A 574 -4.84 -19.32 -40.64
C ALA A 574 -5.01 -20.08 -41.96
N LEU A 575 -6.25 -20.31 -42.41
CA LEU A 575 -6.53 -20.92 -43.70
C LEU A 575 -6.11 -20.02 -44.87
N TYR A 576 -6.37 -18.71 -44.77
CA TYR A 576 -5.98 -17.74 -45.79
C TYR A 576 -4.45 -17.70 -45.95
N PHE A 577 -3.71 -17.39 -44.88
CA PHE A 577 -2.25 -17.32 -44.91
C PHE A 577 -1.61 -18.68 -45.19
N GLY A 578 -2.16 -19.76 -44.64
CA GLY A 578 -1.70 -21.12 -44.95
C GLY A 578 -1.86 -21.46 -46.44
N SER A 579 -3.01 -21.12 -47.04
CA SER A 579 -3.25 -21.34 -48.47
C SER A 579 -2.35 -20.46 -49.35
N LEU A 580 -2.14 -19.20 -48.97
CA LEU A 580 -1.28 -18.25 -49.67
C LEU A 580 0.18 -18.71 -49.64
N LEU A 581 0.70 -19.07 -48.46
CA LEU A 581 2.06 -19.58 -48.30
C LEU A 581 2.26 -20.90 -49.06
N ASN A 582 1.27 -21.79 -49.05
CA ASN A 582 1.33 -23.04 -49.81
C ASN A 582 1.34 -22.78 -51.33
N ALA A 583 0.55 -21.82 -51.82
CA ALA A 583 0.54 -21.42 -53.23
C ALA A 583 1.90 -20.81 -53.65
N LEU A 584 2.45 -19.91 -52.84
CA LEU A 584 3.77 -19.31 -53.08
C LEU A 584 4.89 -20.34 -53.06
N ARG A 585 4.91 -21.25 -52.07
CA ARG A 585 5.92 -22.33 -51.99
C ARG A 585 5.79 -23.34 -53.13
N ARG A 586 4.57 -23.70 -53.55
CA ARG A 586 4.37 -24.55 -54.74
C ARG A 586 4.93 -23.91 -56.00
N ARG A 587 4.73 -22.60 -56.19
CA ARG A 587 5.30 -21.87 -57.34
C ARG A 587 6.83 -21.94 -57.36
N VAL A 588 7.47 -21.71 -56.21
CA VAL A 588 8.94 -21.81 -56.09
C VAL A 588 9.41 -23.25 -56.34
N GLY A 589 8.73 -24.26 -55.78
CA GLY A 589 9.08 -25.66 -55.99
C GLY A 589 8.85 -26.16 -57.43
N GLU A 590 7.83 -25.66 -58.13
CA GLU A 590 7.59 -25.94 -59.54
C GLU A 590 8.63 -25.25 -60.44
N GLU A 591 9.02 -24.01 -60.14
CA GLU A 591 10.11 -23.32 -60.85
C GLU A 591 11.46 -24.02 -60.66
N GLU A 592 11.78 -24.51 -59.46
CA GLU A 592 12.96 -25.34 -59.21
C GLU A 592 12.94 -26.66 -59.99
N ARG A 593 11.77 -27.33 -60.09
CA ARG A 593 11.61 -28.56 -60.88
C ARG A 593 11.78 -28.31 -62.37
N LEU A 594 11.21 -27.23 -62.91
CA LEU A 594 11.36 -26.84 -64.32
C LEU A 594 12.81 -26.46 -64.66
N LEU A 595 13.55 -25.85 -63.72
CA LEU A 595 14.98 -25.58 -63.87
C LEU A 595 15.81 -26.88 -63.86
N LYS A 596 15.43 -27.88 -63.05
CA LYS A 596 16.06 -29.22 -63.08
C LYS A 596 15.78 -29.95 -64.39
N ASP A 597 14.53 -29.94 -64.89
CA ASP A 597 14.15 -30.59 -66.16
C ASP A 597 14.84 -29.97 -67.38
N LYS A 598 15.03 -28.64 -67.39
CA LYS A 598 15.83 -27.98 -68.44
C LYS A 598 17.30 -28.41 -68.46
N LYS A 599 17.88 -28.80 -67.32
CA LYS A 599 19.26 -29.33 -67.26
C LYS A 599 19.32 -30.76 -67.80
N THR A 600 18.37 -31.63 -67.47
CA THR A 600 18.30 -33.00 -67.97
C THR A 600 18.02 -33.07 -69.47
N GLY A 601 17.14 -32.20 -70.00
CA GLY A 601 16.85 -32.13 -71.45
C GLY A 601 18.04 -31.71 -72.31
N LYS A 602 18.89 -30.77 -71.83
CA LYS A 602 20.12 -30.38 -72.54
C LYS A 602 21.15 -31.51 -72.57
N LEU A 603 21.23 -32.31 -71.52
CA LEU A 603 22.17 -33.43 -71.43
C LEU A 603 21.78 -34.57 -72.39
N GLN A 604 20.49 -34.87 -72.49
CA GLN A 604 19.96 -35.85 -73.46
C GLN A 604 20.16 -35.40 -74.92
N LEU A 605 20.05 -34.09 -75.19
CA LEU A 605 20.26 -33.55 -76.55
C LEU A 605 21.74 -33.53 -76.98
N LEU A 606 22.66 -33.43 -76.02
CA LEU A 606 24.10 -33.57 -76.27
C LEU A 606 24.50 -35.03 -76.49
N LEU A 607 23.94 -35.97 -75.72
CA LEU A 607 24.13 -37.41 -75.88
C LEU A 607 23.57 -37.93 -77.22
N SER A 608 22.44 -37.40 -77.69
CA SER A 608 21.89 -37.76 -79.00
C SER A 608 22.74 -37.23 -80.17
N LYS A 609 23.32 -36.02 -80.05
CA LYS A 609 24.28 -35.49 -81.02
C LYS A 609 25.59 -36.27 -81.06
N TRP A 610 26.10 -36.69 -79.90
CA TRP A 610 27.31 -37.52 -79.83
C TRP A 610 27.10 -38.92 -80.41
N SER A 611 25.97 -39.56 -80.09
CA SER A 611 25.67 -40.90 -80.60
C SER A 611 25.38 -40.93 -82.11
N ALA A 612 24.81 -39.86 -82.68
CA ALA A 612 24.65 -39.71 -84.13
C ALA A 612 26.00 -39.50 -84.85
N LYS A 613 26.94 -38.76 -84.23
CA LYS A 613 28.27 -38.50 -84.79
C LYS A 613 29.18 -39.73 -84.80
N LEU A 614 29.00 -40.65 -83.85
CA LEU A 614 29.70 -41.94 -83.80
C LEU A 614 29.14 -42.99 -84.78
N ARG A 615 27.86 -42.91 -85.17
CA ARG A 615 27.21 -43.86 -86.08
C ARG A 615 27.25 -43.47 -87.56
N GLY A 616 27.89 -42.35 -87.92
CA GLY A 616 28.08 -41.96 -89.33
C GLY A 616 26.81 -41.77 -90.14
N LYS A 617 25.66 -41.47 -89.49
CA LYS A 617 24.38 -41.18 -90.15
C LYS A 617 24.00 -39.70 -89.96
N PRO A 618 23.31 -39.08 -90.94
CA PRO A 618 22.81 -37.72 -90.79
C PRO A 618 21.89 -37.61 -89.57
N TRP A 619 22.13 -36.59 -88.74
CA TRP A 619 21.40 -36.36 -87.50
C TRP A 619 20.01 -35.83 -87.81
N GLU A 620 19.00 -36.66 -87.57
CA GLU A 620 17.60 -36.23 -87.53
C GLU A 620 17.24 -35.83 -86.09
N PRO A 621 16.74 -34.61 -85.85
CA PRO A 621 16.24 -34.24 -84.53
C PRO A 621 15.00 -35.07 -84.20
N PRO A 622 14.90 -35.65 -82.99
CA PRO A 622 13.64 -36.26 -82.57
C PRO A 622 12.53 -35.22 -82.63
N SER A 623 11.41 -35.59 -83.23
CA SER A 623 10.20 -34.77 -83.37
C SER A 623 9.76 -34.25 -82.01
N SER A 624 10.16 -33.02 -81.71
CA SER A 624 9.59 -32.25 -80.63
C SER A 624 8.24 -31.72 -81.11
N THR A 625 7.16 -32.39 -80.71
CA THR A 625 5.94 -31.67 -80.36
C THR A 625 6.07 -31.22 -78.91
N PRO A 626 6.47 -29.98 -78.63
CA PRO A 626 5.82 -29.23 -77.58
C PRO A 626 4.67 -28.49 -78.26
N GLN A 627 3.46 -29.05 -78.21
CA GLN A 627 2.34 -28.13 -78.08
C GLN A 627 2.55 -27.44 -76.73
N SER A 628 3.18 -26.28 -76.80
CA SER A 628 3.09 -25.24 -75.81
C SER A 628 1.62 -24.90 -75.63
N SER A 629 0.91 -25.64 -74.79
CA SER A 629 -0.22 -25.06 -74.08
C SER A 629 0.36 -23.90 -73.28
N PRO A 630 -0.06 -22.64 -73.52
CA PRO A 630 0.33 -21.56 -72.64
C PRO A 630 -0.10 -21.99 -71.24
N SER A 631 0.84 -21.89 -70.31
CA SER A 631 0.62 -21.94 -68.88
C SER A 631 -0.78 -21.39 -68.59
N LYS A 632 -1.68 -22.24 -68.07
CA LYS A 632 -2.80 -21.77 -67.25
C LYS A 632 -2.18 -21.18 -65.98
N LEU A 633 -1.58 -20.00 -66.16
CA LEU A 633 -1.14 -19.08 -65.12
C LEU A 633 -2.42 -18.73 -64.39
N ILE A 634 -2.56 -19.35 -63.22
CA ILE A 634 -3.66 -19.20 -62.28
C ILE A 634 -4.90 -19.97 -62.75
N SER A 635 -5.18 -21.12 -62.10
CA SER A 635 -6.48 -21.76 -62.26
C SER A 635 -7.56 -20.73 -61.91
N SER A 636 -8.53 -20.54 -62.80
CA SER A 636 -9.69 -19.65 -62.59
C SER A 636 -10.35 -19.90 -61.22
N LYS A 637 -10.28 -21.13 -60.69
CA LYS A 637 -10.75 -21.49 -59.35
C LYS A 637 -9.98 -20.81 -58.20
N VAL A 638 -8.68 -20.58 -58.32
CA VAL A 638 -7.88 -19.90 -57.29
C VAL A 638 -8.11 -18.40 -57.35
N LEU A 639 -8.14 -17.82 -58.56
CA LEU A 639 -8.42 -16.40 -58.76
C LEU A 639 -9.85 -16.05 -58.28
N PHE A 640 -10.82 -16.93 -58.57
CA PHE A 640 -12.19 -16.81 -58.06
C PHE A 640 -12.25 -16.91 -56.52
N LYS A 641 -11.49 -17.82 -55.90
CA LYS A 641 -11.43 -17.91 -54.42
C LYS A 641 -10.82 -16.67 -53.79
N VAL A 642 -9.77 -16.10 -54.38
CA VAL A 642 -9.14 -14.87 -53.89
C VAL A 642 -10.09 -13.67 -54.04
N VAL A 643 -10.76 -13.54 -55.19
CA VAL A 643 -11.74 -12.46 -55.42
C VAL A 643 -12.96 -12.62 -54.52
N LEU A 644 -13.44 -13.85 -54.28
CA LEU A 644 -14.55 -14.12 -53.36
C LEU A 644 -14.18 -13.74 -51.92
N ILE A 645 -12.98 -14.10 -51.45
CA ILE A 645 -12.51 -13.75 -50.10
C ILE A 645 -12.31 -12.24 -49.98
N ALA A 646 -11.77 -11.58 -51.00
CA ALA A 646 -11.62 -10.13 -51.03
C ALA A 646 -12.98 -9.41 -51.02
N ALA A 647 -13.97 -9.91 -51.78
CA ALA A 647 -15.32 -9.36 -51.80
C ALA A 647 -16.06 -9.57 -50.47
N ILE A 648 -15.87 -10.72 -49.81
CA ILE A 648 -16.41 -10.97 -48.46
C ILE A 648 -15.74 -10.03 -47.45
N GLY A 649 -14.42 -9.83 -47.52
CA GLY A 649 -13.69 -8.89 -46.66
C GLY A 649 -14.16 -7.45 -46.84
N PHE A 650 -14.37 -7.02 -48.09
CA PHE A 650 -14.85 -5.67 -48.40
C PHE A 650 -16.32 -5.46 -47.99
N GLY A 651 -17.16 -6.49 -48.20
CA GLY A 651 -18.55 -6.48 -47.73
C GLY A 651 -18.66 -6.45 -46.21
N TRP A 652 -17.78 -7.15 -45.50
CA TRP A 652 -17.72 -7.12 -44.04
C TRP A 652 -17.28 -5.74 -43.53
N GLN A 653 -16.26 -5.13 -44.14
CA GLN A 653 -15.80 -3.78 -43.78
C GLN A 653 -16.86 -2.70 -44.05
N TYR A 654 -17.73 -2.89 -45.05
CA TYR A 654 -18.84 -1.98 -45.35
C TYR A 654 -20.02 -2.13 -44.38
N TYR A 655 -20.22 -3.31 -43.80
CA TYR A 655 -21.30 -3.58 -42.85
C TYR A 655 -20.89 -3.47 -41.37
N SER A 656 -19.60 -3.49 -41.06
CA SER A 656 -19.05 -3.37 -39.70
C SER A 656 -18.40 -2.02 -39.40
N GLY A 657 -18.61 -1.02 -40.26
CA GLY A 657 -18.19 0.37 -40.07
C GLY A 657 -19.25 1.19 -39.36
#